data_AF-A0A7R9ZGQ6-F1
#
_entry.id   AF-A0A7R9ZGQ6-F1
#
_cell.length_a   1.000
_cell.length_b   1.000
_cell.length_c   1.000
_cell.angle_alpha   90.00
_cell.angle_beta   90.00
_cell.angle_gamma   90.00
#
_symmetry.space_group_name_H-M   'P 1'
#
loop_
_entity.id
_entity.type
_entity.pdbx_description
1 polymer ?
#
loop_
_entity_poly.entity_id
_entity_poly.type
_entity_poly.pdbx_seq_one_letter_code
_entity_poly.pdbx_strand_id
1 'polypeptide(L)'
;MALSVSRAKTAFQFFQAERIGDIKKELGPGTSMGTAMSELSERWRNLSENGRSRYVAKEAEDRKRFQRESAAADARAYAEQTARRNNLVAKEGEVPSERGARKRVADERAELDAARRRRKAEIEAEMDPEELAERRRIKAQKKAETAERQRKREEQERAVAERHKKLDKAESQRANSRLEFLLKQSAIFSKLKMGGHHKEDEEKKEDGKYVSHHRQAGSGKGRPPRKASSKSGEEIDEDEEGNEDSEQHVFLTKQPSCIKFGTLKPYQLESLNWMIHLAEKGLNGILADEMGLGKTLQSISILAYNYEYLGIQGPHLICVPKSTLSNWMNELNRWCPSLRAIRFHGSKEDREAIIREYFTNEAASHDGKRPPNQIRNEDTGDMEDDNSENPRAWDVCVTTYEVCNTERKTLEKFGWRYLVIDEAHRLKNEASMFSKTVRGFKTAYRLLLTGTPLQNNLHELWALLNFLLPDIFSSAEQFDEWFNLEIDDAEAKKGMISQLHNILRPFMIRRLKVDVAKGLPPKTETLIMVGMSRMQKALYKKLLLRDIESIAGKTTSKNRTAVLNIVMQLRKCCGHPYLFEGVEDRSLDPLGEHLVENCGKLAIMDKLLKKLKERGSRVLIFTQMTRILDILEDFMFMRGYKYCRIDGNTDYADREAAIDNFNKEGSEKFCFILSTRAGGLGINLQTADTCILYDSDWNPQADLQAQDRCHRLGQKKP
;
A
#
# COMPACT_ATOMS: atom_id res chain seq x y z
N MET A 1 -43.78 21.13 9.12
CA MET A 1 -43.80 19.69 8.77
C MET A 1 -43.50 19.55 7.29
N ALA A 2 -42.31 19.06 6.91
CA ALA A 2 -42.09 18.67 5.51
C ALA A 2 -42.98 17.46 5.22
N LEU A 3 -43.92 17.59 4.29
CA LEU A 3 -44.78 16.50 3.82
C LEU A 3 -43.89 15.35 3.35
N SER A 4 -43.90 14.22 4.06
CA SER A 4 -43.08 13.07 3.69
C SER A 4 -43.67 12.43 2.42
N VAL A 5 -43.01 12.59 1.29
CA VAL A 5 -43.36 11.89 0.05
C VAL A 5 -43.14 10.39 0.26
N SER A 6 -44.17 9.57 0.08
CA SER A 6 -44.06 8.12 0.29
C SER A 6 -43.16 7.50 -0.78
N ARG A 7 -42.20 6.66 -0.37
CA ARG A 7 -41.23 6.03 -1.29
C ARG A 7 -41.94 5.21 -2.36
N ALA A 8 -41.37 5.18 -3.57
CA ALA A 8 -41.84 4.32 -4.64
C ALA A 8 -41.76 2.84 -4.25
N LYS A 9 -42.81 2.07 -4.54
CA LYS A 9 -42.88 0.64 -4.31
C LYS A 9 -42.22 -0.15 -5.44
N THR A 10 -41.61 -1.28 -5.12
CA THR A 10 -41.02 -2.19 -6.11
C THR A 10 -42.07 -3.11 -6.74
N ALA A 11 -41.77 -3.69 -7.90
CA ALA A 11 -42.64 -4.66 -8.57
C ALA A 11 -43.03 -5.83 -7.66
N PHE A 12 -42.08 -6.32 -6.84
CA PHE A 12 -42.34 -7.37 -5.86
C PHE A 12 -43.32 -6.92 -4.75
N GLN A 13 -43.26 -5.66 -4.30
CA GLN A 13 -44.18 -5.15 -3.29
C GLN A 13 -45.61 -5.00 -3.83
N PHE A 14 -45.76 -4.69 -5.12
CA PHE A 14 -47.07 -4.72 -5.78
C PHE A 14 -47.60 -6.15 -5.92
N PHE A 15 -46.73 -7.10 -6.28
CA PHE A 15 -47.08 -8.52 -6.34
C PHE A 15 -47.48 -9.06 -4.96
N GLN A 16 -46.71 -8.71 -3.92
CA GLN A 16 -46.99 -9.07 -2.54
C GLN A 16 -48.36 -8.55 -2.11
N ALA A 17 -48.65 -7.27 -2.34
CA ALA A 17 -49.94 -6.68 -1.96
C ALA A 17 -51.13 -7.35 -2.64
N GLU A 18 -50.97 -7.85 -3.88
CA GLU A 18 -52.05 -8.49 -4.65
C GLU A 18 -52.21 -9.97 -4.29
N ARG A 19 -51.13 -10.71 -4.03
CA ARG A 19 -51.16 -12.19 -3.95
C ARG A 19 -51.05 -12.76 -2.55
N ILE A 20 -50.63 -11.98 -1.55
CA ILE A 20 -50.39 -12.52 -0.21
C ILE A 20 -51.68 -13.02 0.48
N GLY A 21 -52.83 -12.44 0.14
CA GLY A 21 -54.14 -12.89 0.63
C GLY A 21 -54.54 -14.24 0.06
N ASP A 22 -54.35 -14.43 -1.25
CA ASP A 22 -54.67 -15.68 -1.96
C ASP A 22 -53.77 -16.82 -1.46
N ILE A 23 -52.47 -16.58 -1.36
CA ILE A 23 -51.49 -17.59 -0.90
C ILE A 23 -51.80 -18.03 0.54
N LYS A 24 -52.21 -17.11 1.41
CA LYS A 24 -52.61 -17.46 2.78
C LYS A 24 -53.89 -18.30 2.83
N LYS A 25 -54.81 -18.11 1.89
CA LYS A 25 -56.03 -18.94 1.78
C LYS A 25 -55.71 -20.33 1.24
N GLU A 26 -54.81 -20.44 0.26
CA GLU A 26 -54.38 -21.71 -0.33
C GLU A 26 -53.60 -22.60 0.66
N LEU A 27 -52.73 -22.00 1.48
CA LEU A 27 -51.92 -22.73 2.47
C LEU A 27 -52.71 -23.13 3.74
N GLY A 28 -53.96 -22.68 3.86
CA GLY A 28 -54.86 -23.03 4.97
C GLY A 28 -54.73 -22.15 6.23
N PRO A 29 -55.79 -22.11 7.06
CA PRO A 29 -55.82 -21.31 8.29
C PRO A 29 -54.80 -21.83 9.32
N GLY A 30 -53.86 -20.97 9.72
CA GLY A 30 -52.76 -21.30 10.66
C GLY A 30 -51.35 -21.12 10.10
N THR A 31 -51.21 -20.85 8.80
CA THR A 31 -49.90 -20.68 8.13
C THR A 31 -49.16 -19.43 8.63
N SER A 32 -47.89 -19.60 9.02
CA SER A 32 -47.04 -18.50 9.47
C SER A 32 -46.76 -17.49 8.35
N MET A 33 -46.58 -16.21 8.71
CA MET A 33 -46.22 -15.17 7.74
C MET A 33 -44.89 -15.46 7.03
N GLY A 34 -43.95 -16.13 7.71
CA GLY A 34 -42.68 -16.54 7.13
C GLY A 34 -42.86 -17.56 6.01
N THR A 35 -43.70 -18.57 6.25
CA THR A 35 -44.02 -19.62 5.26
C THR A 35 -44.75 -19.03 4.05
N ALA A 36 -45.74 -18.15 4.28
CA ALA A 36 -46.45 -17.46 3.20
C ALA A 36 -45.53 -16.54 2.38
N MET A 37 -44.52 -15.91 2.99
CA MET A 37 -43.53 -15.08 2.28
C MET A 37 -42.51 -15.88 1.50
N SER A 38 -42.13 -17.06 2.02
CA SER A 38 -41.25 -17.97 1.31
C SER A 38 -41.92 -18.45 0.02
N GLU A 39 -43.17 -18.91 0.13
CA GLU A 39 -44.01 -19.31 -1.01
C GLU A 39 -44.23 -18.16 -2.00
N LEU A 40 -44.54 -16.95 -1.50
CA LEU A 40 -44.74 -15.78 -2.34
C LEU A 40 -43.46 -15.37 -3.10
N SER A 41 -42.29 -15.53 -2.48
CA SER A 41 -40.99 -15.26 -3.12
C SER A 41 -40.64 -16.33 -4.17
N GLU A 42 -41.02 -17.58 -3.95
CA GLU A 42 -40.85 -18.66 -4.91
C GLU A 42 -41.76 -18.49 -6.13
N ARG A 43 -43.04 -18.17 -5.92
CA ARG A 43 -43.97 -17.83 -7.01
C ARG A 43 -43.55 -16.60 -7.80
N TRP A 44 -42.94 -15.62 -7.15
CA TRP A 44 -42.34 -14.47 -7.85
C TRP A 44 -41.15 -14.90 -8.72
N ARG A 45 -40.27 -15.77 -8.21
CA ARG A 45 -39.11 -16.30 -8.95
C ARG A 45 -39.50 -17.16 -10.16
N ASN A 46 -40.62 -17.87 -10.07
CA ASN A 46 -41.12 -18.74 -11.14
C ASN A 46 -42.08 -18.04 -12.12
N LEU A 47 -42.40 -16.77 -11.89
CA LEU A 47 -43.23 -15.97 -12.80
C LEU A 47 -42.49 -15.67 -14.12
N SER A 48 -43.13 -15.92 -15.26
CA SER A 48 -42.56 -15.59 -16.59
C SER A 48 -42.35 -14.08 -16.76
N GLU A 49 -41.47 -13.68 -17.67
CA GLU A 49 -41.21 -12.25 -17.97
C GLU A 49 -42.49 -11.49 -18.32
N ASN A 50 -43.39 -12.09 -19.10
CA ASN A 50 -44.69 -11.50 -19.42
C ASN A 50 -45.58 -11.32 -18.17
N GLY A 51 -45.54 -12.26 -17.22
CA GLY A 51 -46.26 -12.14 -15.95
C GLY A 51 -45.69 -11.03 -15.04
N ARG A 52 -44.37 -10.82 -15.08
CA ARG A 52 -43.69 -9.76 -14.31
C ARG A 52 -43.89 -8.37 -14.92
N SER A 53 -44.04 -8.29 -16.24
CA SER A 53 -44.21 -7.04 -16.99
C SER A 53 -45.28 -6.11 -16.39
N ARG A 54 -46.43 -6.66 -15.98
CA ARG A 54 -47.52 -5.89 -15.34
C ARG A 54 -47.07 -5.21 -14.03
N TYR A 55 -46.25 -5.87 -13.22
CA TYR A 55 -45.77 -5.33 -11.95
C TYR A 55 -44.61 -4.35 -12.14
N VAL A 56 -43.76 -4.61 -13.14
CA VAL A 56 -42.70 -3.68 -13.55
C VAL A 56 -43.29 -2.39 -14.13
N ALA A 57 -44.39 -2.48 -14.88
CA ALA A 57 -45.12 -1.30 -15.36
C ALA A 57 -45.70 -0.46 -14.20
N LYS A 58 -46.32 -1.12 -13.19
CA LYS A 58 -46.80 -0.45 -11.97
C LYS A 58 -45.66 0.20 -11.18
N GLU A 59 -44.50 -0.46 -11.08
CA GLU A 59 -43.29 0.13 -10.47
C GLU A 59 -42.83 1.37 -11.23
N ALA A 60 -42.79 1.32 -12.56
CA ALA A 60 -42.38 2.45 -13.39
C ALA A 60 -43.33 3.65 -13.24
N GLU A 61 -44.64 3.42 -13.15
CA GLU A 61 -45.63 4.47 -12.87
C GLU A 61 -45.49 5.08 -11.48
N ASP A 62 -45.32 4.24 -10.44
CA ASP A 62 -45.17 4.72 -9.07
C ASP A 62 -43.82 5.45 -8.88
N ARG A 63 -42.79 5.09 -9.63
CA ARG A 63 -41.52 5.82 -9.69
C ARG A 63 -41.68 7.19 -10.34
N LYS A 64 -42.47 7.29 -11.42
CA LYS A 64 -42.83 8.59 -12.03
C LYS A 64 -43.66 9.45 -11.09
N ARG A 65 -44.60 8.86 -10.33
CA ARG A 65 -45.36 9.53 -9.26
C ARG A 65 -44.42 10.10 -8.21
N PHE A 66 -43.52 9.28 -7.67
CA PHE A 66 -42.55 9.68 -6.66
C PHE A 66 -41.63 10.82 -7.17
N GLN A 67 -41.14 10.73 -8.41
CA GLN A 67 -40.32 11.79 -9.00
C GLN A 67 -41.08 13.11 -9.15
N ARG A 68 -42.35 13.08 -9.60
CA ARG A 68 -43.18 14.29 -9.69
C ARG A 68 -43.48 14.89 -8.33
N GLU A 69 -43.84 14.07 -7.35
CA GLU A 69 -44.13 14.53 -5.99
C GLU A 69 -42.88 15.06 -5.29
N SER A 70 -41.73 14.41 -5.48
CA SER A 70 -40.43 14.88 -4.97
C SER A 70 -40.05 16.21 -5.62
N ALA A 71 -40.11 16.33 -6.94
CA ALA A 71 -39.79 17.56 -7.65
C ALA A 71 -40.73 18.72 -7.26
N ALA A 72 -42.02 18.44 -7.06
CA ALA A 72 -42.97 19.43 -6.56
C ALA A 72 -42.71 19.83 -5.10
N ALA A 73 -42.30 18.88 -4.25
CA ALA A 73 -41.91 19.15 -2.88
C ALA A 73 -40.62 20.00 -2.82
N ASP A 74 -39.63 19.69 -3.67
CA ASP A 74 -38.37 20.43 -3.78
C ASP A 74 -38.62 21.85 -4.33
N ALA A 75 -39.49 22.00 -5.34
CA ALA A 75 -39.87 23.31 -5.88
C ALA A 75 -40.63 24.16 -4.83
N ARG A 76 -41.52 23.56 -4.03
CA ARG A 76 -42.19 24.25 -2.91
C ARG A 76 -41.19 24.65 -1.83
N ALA A 77 -40.26 23.76 -1.46
CA ALA A 77 -39.22 24.06 -0.49
C ALA A 77 -38.29 25.19 -0.98
N TYR A 78 -37.95 25.20 -2.27
CA TYR A 78 -37.15 26.26 -2.89
C TYR A 78 -37.90 27.60 -2.95
N ALA A 79 -39.21 27.58 -3.28
CA ALA A 79 -40.05 28.78 -3.25
C ALA A 79 -40.21 29.34 -1.82
N GLU A 80 -40.37 28.46 -0.82
CA GLU A 80 -40.46 28.83 0.59
C GLU A 80 -39.11 29.36 1.13
N GLN A 81 -37.98 28.79 0.70
CA GLN A 81 -36.64 29.32 0.96
C GLN A 81 -36.41 30.68 0.30
N THR A 82 -36.87 30.86 -0.94
CA THR A 82 -36.71 32.11 -1.69
C THR A 82 -37.58 33.22 -1.09
N ALA A 83 -38.80 32.89 -0.67
CA ALA A 83 -39.69 33.80 0.06
C ALA A 83 -39.13 34.15 1.45
N ARG A 84 -38.56 33.17 2.18
CA ARG A 84 -37.82 33.44 3.43
C ARG A 84 -36.61 34.33 3.19
N ARG A 85 -35.83 34.09 2.14
CA ARG A 85 -34.66 34.89 1.77
C ARG A 85 -35.04 36.33 1.42
N ASN A 86 -36.10 36.53 0.64
CA ASN A 86 -36.57 37.86 0.28
C ASN A 86 -37.18 38.60 1.48
N ASN A 87 -37.87 37.90 2.39
CA ASN A 87 -38.35 38.46 3.66
C ASN A 87 -37.21 38.76 4.65
N LEU A 88 -36.10 38.02 4.62
CA LEU A 88 -34.88 38.30 5.37
C LEU A 88 -34.18 39.55 4.84
N VAL A 89 -34.04 39.69 3.52
CA VAL A 89 -33.45 40.88 2.87
C VAL A 89 -34.31 42.14 3.08
N ALA A 90 -35.63 42.01 3.20
CA ALA A 90 -36.53 43.14 3.47
C ALA A 90 -36.61 43.55 4.96
N LYS A 91 -36.18 42.69 5.90
CA LYS A 91 -36.24 42.96 7.35
C LYS A 91 -34.89 43.21 8.02
N GLU A 92 -33.78 42.90 7.36
CA GLU A 92 -32.43 43.07 7.92
C GLU A 92 -31.65 44.12 7.12
N GLY A 93 -31.82 45.38 7.53
CA GLY A 93 -30.74 46.37 7.48
C GLY A 93 -29.65 46.13 8.53
N GLU A 94 -29.68 45.01 9.27
CA GLU A 94 -28.67 44.64 10.27
C GLU A 94 -28.61 43.10 10.40
N VAL A 95 -27.41 42.53 10.28
CA VAL A 95 -27.14 41.08 10.19
C VAL A 95 -26.99 40.45 11.60
N PRO A 96 -27.74 39.39 11.98
CA PRO A 96 -27.52 38.65 13.23
C PRO A 96 -26.77 37.31 13.04
N SER A 97 -25.91 37.01 14.00
CA SER A 97 -24.98 35.86 14.03
C SER A 97 -25.60 34.45 14.01
N GLU A 98 -24.82 33.47 13.52
CA GLU A 98 -25.11 32.04 13.36
C GLU A 98 -25.69 31.31 14.61
N ARG A 99 -25.56 31.87 15.81
CA ARG A 99 -26.12 31.28 17.05
C ARG A 99 -27.66 31.28 17.07
N GLY A 100 -28.32 32.26 16.45
CA GLY A 100 -29.79 32.39 16.47
C GLY A 100 -30.53 31.36 15.61
N ALA A 101 -29.92 30.90 14.52
CA ALA A 101 -30.50 29.90 13.63
C ALA A 101 -30.47 28.49 14.24
N ARG A 102 -29.37 28.13 14.92
CA ARG A 102 -29.23 26.83 15.61
C ARG A 102 -30.24 26.66 16.75
N LYS A 103 -30.54 27.73 17.49
CA LYS A 103 -31.51 27.71 18.59
C LYS A 103 -32.93 27.42 18.09
N ARG A 104 -33.37 28.08 17.00
CA ARG A 104 -34.70 27.87 16.41
C ARG A 104 -34.92 26.46 15.88
N VAL A 105 -33.92 25.85 15.25
CA VAL A 105 -34.00 24.45 14.78
C VAL A 105 -34.03 23.46 15.96
N ALA A 106 -33.33 23.76 17.06
CA ALA A 106 -33.40 22.96 18.28
C ALA A 106 -34.79 23.04 18.93
N ASP A 107 -35.38 24.23 18.97
CA ASP A 107 -36.71 24.47 19.54
C ASP A 107 -37.82 23.77 18.72
N GLU A 108 -37.80 23.86 17.38
CA GLU A 108 -38.73 23.13 16.50
C GLU A 108 -38.62 21.60 16.65
N ARG A 109 -37.39 21.10 16.83
CA ARG A 109 -37.15 19.66 17.03
C ARG A 109 -37.66 19.18 18.38
N ALA A 110 -37.51 20.01 19.42
CA ALA A 110 -38.06 19.73 20.75
C ALA A 110 -39.59 19.69 20.74
N GLU A 111 -40.24 20.59 20.00
CA GLU A 111 -41.70 20.64 19.88
C GLU A 111 -42.25 19.42 19.11
N LEU A 112 -41.60 19.01 18.02
CA LEU A 112 -41.94 17.79 17.27
C LEU A 112 -41.78 16.52 18.12
N ASP A 113 -40.72 16.43 18.93
CA ASP A 113 -40.53 15.30 19.84
C ASP A 113 -41.56 15.31 20.98
N ALA A 114 -41.98 16.49 21.46
CA ALA A 114 -43.07 16.61 22.42
C ALA A 114 -44.42 16.16 21.83
N ALA A 115 -44.73 16.54 20.59
CA ALA A 115 -45.95 16.09 19.89
C ALA A 115 -45.95 14.57 19.67
N ARG A 116 -44.81 13.97 19.31
CA ARG A 116 -44.66 12.50 19.20
C ARG A 116 -44.86 11.79 20.53
N ARG A 117 -44.39 12.36 21.64
CA ARG A 117 -44.61 11.82 22.99
C ARG A 117 -46.10 11.86 23.38
N ARG A 118 -46.80 12.95 23.07
CA ARG A 118 -48.26 13.08 23.33
C ARG A 118 -49.06 12.05 22.55
N ARG A 119 -48.85 11.94 21.23
CA ARG A 119 -49.53 10.96 20.38
C ARG A 119 -49.23 9.51 20.80
N LYS A 120 -48.02 9.24 21.26
CA LYS A 120 -47.64 7.93 21.80
C LYS A 120 -48.35 7.64 23.13
N ALA A 121 -48.51 8.64 23.99
CA ALA A 121 -49.24 8.49 25.26
C ALA A 121 -50.74 8.26 25.04
N GLU A 122 -51.34 8.92 24.04
CA GLU A 122 -52.73 8.68 23.62
C GLU A 122 -52.91 7.24 23.12
N ILE A 123 -52.03 6.77 22.24
CA ILE A 123 -52.07 5.37 21.75
C ILE A 123 -51.83 4.38 22.89
N GLU A 124 -50.90 4.65 23.82
CA GLU A 124 -50.67 3.79 24.98
C GLU A 124 -51.85 3.79 25.98
N ALA A 125 -52.73 4.81 25.95
CA ALA A 125 -53.93 4.91 26.78
C ALA A 125 -55.15 4.17 26.19
N GLU A 126 -55.19 3.96 24.87
CA GLU A 126 -56.24 3.20 24.17
C GLU A 126 -55.95 1.69 24.06
N MET A 127 -54.75 1.23 24.46
CA MET A 127 -54.33 -0.18 24.40
C MET A 127 -54.79 -0.99 25.62
N ASP A 128 -55.11 -2.26 25.39
CA ASP A 128 -55.49 -3.22 26.43
C ASP A 128 -54.35 -3.40 27.48
N PRO A 129 -54.66 -3.55 28.80
CA PRO A 129 -53.64 -3.60 29.85
C PRO A 129 -52.61 -4.74 29.68
N GLU A 130 -53.02 -5.87 29.11
CA GLU A 130 -52.13 -7.02 28.88
C GLU A 130 -51.15 -6.74 27.72
N GLU A 131 -51.62 -6.10 26.65
CA GLU A 131 -50.80 -5.69 25.49
C GLU A 131 -49.82 -4.54 25.83
N LEU A 132 -50.22 -3.63 26.71
CA LEU A 132 -49.37 -2.56 27.24
C LEU A 132 -48.25 -3.10 28.14
N ALA A 133 -48.54 -4.12 28.96
CA ALA A 133 -47.54 -4.77 29.80
C ALA A 133 -46.48 -5.50 28.96
N GLU A 134 -46.89 -6.21 27.90
CA GLU A 134 -45.99 -6.92 27.00
C GLU A 134 -45.10 -5.96 26.18
N ARG A 135 -45.67 -4.88 25.65
CA ARG A 135 -44.88 -3.81 24.99
C ARG A 135 -43.86 -3.16 25.93
N ARG A 136 -44.22 -2.96 27.20
CA ARG A 136 -43.30 -2.40 28.21
C ARG A 136 -42.16 -3.36 28.51
N ARG A 137 -42.41 -4.67 28.60
CA ARG A 137 -41.37 -5.70 28.74
C ARG A 137 -40.42 -5.74 27.56
N ILE A 138 -40.93 -5.81 26.32
CA ILE A 138 -40.11 -5.83 25.09
C ILE A 138 -39.28 -4.54 24.95
N LYS A 139 -39.87 -3.39 25.26
CA LYS A 139 -39.18 -2.09 25.21
C LYS A 139 -38.12 -1.97 26.32
N ALA A 140 -38.39 -2.51 27.51
CA ALA A 140 -37.43 -2.57 28.60
C ALA A 140 -36.26 -3.50 28.27
N GLN A 141 -36.51 -4.69 27.71
CA GLN A 141 -35.48 -5.61 27.22
C GLN A 141 -34.62 -4.97 26.13
N LYS A 142 -35.22 -4.40 25.08
CA LYS A 142 -34.47 -3.70 24.01
C LYS A 142 -33.70 -2.50 24.53
N LYS A 143 -34.25 -1.75 25.49
CA LYS A 143 -33.56 -0.62 26.13
C LYS A 143 -32.39 -1.09 27.00
N ALA A 144 -32.55 -2.20 27.73
CA ALA A 144 -31.48 -2.80 28.53
C ALA A 144 -30.36 -3.34 27.62
N GLU A 145 -30.71 -4.08 26.57
CA GLU A 145 -29.77 -4.63 25.59
C GLU A 145 -28.99 -3.53 24.85
N THR A 146 -29.68 -2.47 24.40
CA THR A 146 -29.02 -1.32 23.77
C THR A 146 -28.15 -0.52 24.74
N ALA A 147 -28.58 -0.34 26.00
CA ALA A 147 -27.79 0.33 27.02
C ALA A 147 -26.56 -0.49 27.43
N GLU A 148 -26.68 -1.81 27.54
CA GLU A 148 -25.56 -2.72 27.79
C GLU A 148 -24.56 -2.70 26.63
N ARG A 149 -25.05 -2.78 25.39
CA ARG A 149 -24.20 -2.67 24.20
C ARG A 149 -23.49 -1.32 24.10
N GLN A 150 -24.15 -0.23 24.49
CA GLN A 150 -23.56 1.09 24.53
C GLN A 150 -22.49 1.20 25.63
N ARG A 151 -22.76 0.69 26.83
CA ARG A 151 -21.77 0.64 27.92
C ARG A 151 -20.53 -0.17 27.53
N LYS A 152 -20.72 -1.38 26.97
CA LYS A 152 -19.61 -2.21 26.47
C LYS A 152 -18.79 -1.47 25.41
N ARG A 153 -19.44 -0.76 24.49
CA ARG A 153 -18.74 0.04 23.47
C ARG A 153 -17.94 1.20 24.07
N GLU A 154 -18.51 1.94 25.02
CA GLU A 154 -17.83 3.06 25.69
C GLU A 154 -16.62 2.57 26.49
N GLU A 155 -16.74 1.43 27.18
CA GLU A 155 -15.64 0.77 27.88
C GLU A 155 -14.52 0.33 26.92
N GLN A 156 -14.88 -0.27 25.79
CA GLN A 156 -13.93 -0.64 24.74
C GLN A 156 -13.21 0.57 24.14
N GLU A 157 -13.93 1.65 23.84
CA GLU A 157 -13.35 2.89 23.31
C GLU A 157 -12.35 3.51 24.31
N ARG A 158 -12.65 3.45 25.63
CA ARG A 158 -11.70 3.84 26.68
C ARG A 158 -10.46 2.95 26.71
N ALA A 159 -10.62 1.63 26.61
CA ALA A 159 -9.49 0.69 26.61
C ALA A 159 -8.54 0.93 25.42
N VAL A 160 -9.09 1.19 24.22
CA VAL A 160 -8.30 1.56 23.03
C VAL A 160 -7.54 2.87 23.29
N ALA A 161 -8.21 3.89 23.84
CA ALA A 161 -7.58 5.17 24.15
C ALA A 161 -6.46 5.03 25.20
N GLU A 162 -6.65 4.23 26.24
CA GLU A 162 -5.60 3.93 27.22
C GLU A 162 -4.40 3.24 26.59
N ARG A 163 -4.63 2.30 25.66
CA ARG A 163 -3.55 1.64 24.92
C ARG A 163 -2.75 2.63 24.09
N HIS A 164 -3.41 3.53 23.37
CA HIS A 164 -2.73 4.60 22.62
C HIS A 164 -1.91 5.47 23.57
N LYS A 165 -2.44 5.84 24.74
CA LYS A 165 -1.70 6.59 25.75
C LYS A 165 -0.47 5.84 26.28
N LYS A 166 -0.57 4.52 26.49
CA LYS A 166 0.58 3.68 26.88
C LYS A 166 1.65 3.64 25.79
N LEU A 167 1.24 3.54 24.52
CA LEU A 167 2.14 3.58 23.38
C LEU A 167 2.84 4.94 23.27
N ASP A 168 2.12 6.05 23.43
CA ASP A 168 2.69 7.40 23.38
C ASP A 168 3.74 7.63 24.48
N LYS A 169 3.47 7.13 25.70
CA LYS A 169 4.45 7.18 26.80
C LYS A 169 5.71 6.36 26.48
N ALA A 170 5.54 5.16 25.93
CA ALA A 170 6.66 4.31 25.51
C ALA A 170 7.44 4.92 24.33
N GLU A 171 6.75 5.57 23.40
CA GLU A 171 7.33 6.29 22.27
C GLU A 171 8.21 7.45 22.75
N SER A 172 7.73 8.26 23.70
CA SER A 172 8.51 9.36 24.28
C SER A 172 9.77 8.87 25.00
N GLN A 173 9.68 7.75 25.73
CA GLN A 173 10.85 7.15 26.38
C GLN A 173 11.87 6.65 25.34
N ARG A 174 11.42 5.98 24.28
CA ARG A 174 12.29 5.51 23.20
C ARG A 174 12.89 6.64 22.39
N ALA A 175 12.16 7.73 22.17
CA ALA A 175 12.64 8.90 21.46
C ALA A 175 13.87 9.51 22.16
N ASN A 176 13.88 9.53 23.49
CA ASN A 176 15.02 9.99 24.27
C ASN A 176 16.23 9.06 24.12
N SER A 177 16.08 7.75 24.28
CA SER A 177 17.17 6.78 24.10
C SER A 177 17.72 6.79 22.68
N ARG A 178 16.84 6.94 21.69
CA ARG A 178 17.20 7.09 20.27
C ARG A 178 18.00 8.37 20.02
N LEU A 179 17.56 9.49 20.58
CA LEU A 179 18.25 10.77 20.44
C LEU A 179 19.65 10.68 21.04
N GLU A 180 19.78 10.05 22.22
CA GLU A 180 21.08 9.82 22.85
C GLU A 180 22.02 8.96 21.97
N PHE A 181 21.50 7.88 21.39
CA PHE A 181 22.26 7.04 20.46
C PHE A 181 22.72 7.82 19.22
N LEU A 182 21.83 8.61 18.63
CA LEU A 182 22.12 9.44 17.46
C LEU A 182 23.19 10.50 17.74
N LEU A 183 23.14 11.12 18.92
CA LEU A 183 24.12 12.10 19.37
C LEU A 183 25.52 11.48 19.51
N LYS A 184 25.62 10.22 19.94
CA LYS A 184 26.90 9.49 20.05
C LYS A 184 27.51 9.16 18.68
N GLN A 185 26.70 8.98 17.63
CA GLN A 185 27.20 8.55 16.31
C GLN A 185 27.58 9.68 15.34
N SER A 186 27.08 10.91 15.51
CA SER A 186 27.46 12.01 14.60
C SER A 186 27.41 13.39 15.25
N ALA A 187 28.50 14.16 15.06
CA ALA A 187 28.60 15.57 15.46
C ALA A 187 27.50 16.46 14.83
N ILE A 188 26.91 16.02 13.71
CA ILE A 188 25.81 16.73 13.03
C ILE A 188 24.53 16.66 13.88
N PHE A 189 24.23 15.51 14.50
CA PHE A 189 23.08 15.39 15.42
C PHE A 189 23.27 16.25 16.68
N SER A 190 24.51 16.44 17.14
CA SER A 190 24.81 17.34 18.25
C SER A 190 24.59 18.82 17.90
N LYS A 191 24.92 19.22 16.66
CA LYS A 191 24.62 20.58 16.16
C LYS A 191 23.12 20.80 15.98
N LEU A 192 22.39 19.77 15.57
CA LEU A 192 20.92 19.78 15.44
C LEU A 192 20.22 20.27 16.72
N LYS A 193 20.70 19.81 17.88
CA LYS A 193 20.12 20.13 19.19
C LYS A 193 20.32 21.60 19.58
N MET A 194 21.41 22.24 19.12
CA MET A 194 21.72 23.63 19.45
C MET A 194 20.92 24.67 18.66
N GLY A 195 20.25 24.26 17.57
CA GLY A 195 19.38 25.16 16.79
C GLY A 195 17.91 25.20 17.24
N GLY A 196 17.49 24.33 18.17
CA GLY A 196 16.07 24.04 18.42
C GLY A 196 15.47 24.49 19.75
N HIS A 197 16.20 25.17 20.62
CA HIS A 197 15.68 25.62 21.93
C HIS A 197 15.95 27.11 22.18
N HIS A 198 15.09 27.97 21.63
CA HIS A 198 14.74 29.22 22.30
C HIS A 198 13.54 28.94 23.22
N LYS A 199 13.84 28.50 24.44
CA LYS A 199 12.98 28.78 25.58
C LYS A 199 13.80 29.63 26.55
N GLU A 200 13.27 30.81 26.82
CA GLU A 200 13.73 31.71 27.86
C GLU A 200 13.75 30.94 29.18
N ASP A 201 14.94 30.71 29.73
CA ASP A 201 15.11 30.39 31.14
C ASP A 201 16.20 31.32 31.68
N GLU A 202 15.82 32.04 32.73
CA GLU A 202 16.51 33.16 33.35
C GLU A 202 17.92 32.80 33.85
N GLU A 203 18.90 33.63 33.48
CA GLU A 203 20.23 33.63 34.08
C GLU A 203 20.13 33.94 35.58
N LYS A 204 20.49 32.97 36.43
CA LYS A 204 21.04 33.25 37.76
C LYS A 204 22.55 33.14 37.71
N LYS A 205 23.18 34.30 37.89
CA LYS A 205 24.61 34.49 38.13
C LYS A 205 25.08 33.64 39.30
N GLU A 206 26.26 33.03 39.17
CA GLU A 206 27.19 32.85 40.27
C GLU A 206 28.65 32.94 39.78
N ASP A 207 29.48 33.51 40.65
CA ASP A 207 30.71 34.23 40.38
C ASP A 207 31.98 33.37 40.17
N GLY A 208 32.85 33.86 39.28
CA GLY A 208 34.29 34.06 39.50
C GLY A 208 35.21 32.86 39.76
N LYS A 209 36.14 32.61 38.82
CA LYS A 209 37.57 33.01 38.95
C LYS A 209 38.42 32.53 37.77
N TYR A 210 39.02 33.50 37.08
CA TYR A 210 40.21 33.32 36.26
C TYR A 210 41.45 33.15 37.15
N VAL A 211 42.32 32.20 36.83
CA VAL A 211 43.76 32.27 37.18
C VAL A 211 44.58 31.83 35.97
N SER A 212 45.30 32.80 35.40
CA SER A 212 46.39 32.61 34.44
C SER A 212 47.68 32.23 35.17
N HIS A 213 48.53 31.39 34.59
CA HIS A 213 49.98 31.53 34.78
C HIS A 213 50.80 31.16 33.53
N HIS A 214 51.64 32.13 33.14
CA HIS A 214 52.81 32.08 32.26
C HIS A 214 53.78 30.91 32.51
N ARG A 215 54.51 30.45 31.47
CA ARG A 215 55.90 30.91 31.17
C ARG A 215 56.52 30.26 29.91
N GLN A 216 57.53 30.96 29.39
CA GLN A 216 58.23 30.83 28.10
C GLN A 216 59.29 29.73 28.02
N ALA A 217 59.45 29.25 26.77
CA ALA A 217 60.61 28.79 25.98
C ALA A 217 62.00 28.55 26.59
N GLY A 218 62.69 27.53 26.04
CA GLY A 218 64.16 27.50 25.91
C GLY A 218 64.78 26.18 25.44
N SER A 219 65.21 26.13 24.17
CA SER A 219 66.31 25.35 23.50
C SER A 219 66.60 23.88 23.90
N GLY A 220 66.94 22.94 23.02
CA GLY A 220 67.38 22.97 21.62
C GLY A 220 68.19 21.70 21.28
N LYS A 221 68.52 21.57 19.99
CA LYS A 221 69.48 20.65 19.32
C LYS A 221 68.98 19.27 18.84
N GLY A 222 69.23 19.03 17.54
CA GLY A 222 69.36 17.69 16.96
C GLY A 222 68.75 17.54 15.56
N ARG A 223 69.51 17.91 14.52
CA ARG A 223 69.17 17.74 13.08
C ARG A 223 69.56 16.30 12.59
N PRO A 224 69.30 15.89 11.33
CA PRO A 224 68.72 14.60 10.87
C PRO A 224 69.86 13.69 10.28
N PRO A 225 69.75 12.77 9.27
CA PRO A 225 68.65 12.36 8.37
C PRO A 225 68.64 10.86 7.90
N ARG A 226 67.79 10.58 6.88
CA ARG A 226 67.97 9.67 5.70
C ARG A 226 67.29 8.28 5.63
N LYS A 227 66.30 8.24 4.71
CA LYS A 227 65.99 7.25 3.64
C LYS A 227 66.75 5.91 3.63
N ALA A 228 66.02 4.78 3.53
CA ALA A 228 65.77 4.04 2.28
C ALA A 228 65.02 2.68 2.47
N SER A 229 64.12 2.41 1.51
CA SER A 229 63.72 1.12 0.90
C SER A 229 63.07 -0.04 1.70
N SER A 230 61.83 -0.31 1.27
CA SER A 230 61.29 -1.58 0.74
C SER A 230 60.79 -2.70 1.67
N LYS A 231 59.51 -3.03 1.40
CA LYS A 231 58.85 -4.35 1.30
C LYS A 231 58.40 -5.08 2.57
N SER A 232 57.07 -5.25 2.60
CA SER A 232 56.29 -6.46 2.92
C SER A 232 56.46 -7.09 4.31
N GLY A 233 55.34 -7.16 5.02
CA GLY A 233 55.16 -8.04 6.16
C GLY A 233 54.01 -7.53 7.01
N GLU A 234 52.96 -8.33 7.10
CA GLU A 234 51.90 -8.20 8.11
C GLU A 234 52.54 -8.13 9.50
N GLU A 235 52.09 -7.21 10.34
CA GLU A 235 52.03 -7.40 11.79
C GLU A 235 51.07 -6.38 12.40
N ILE A 236 50.38 -6.87 13.42
CA ILE A 236 49.21 -6.34 14.08
C ILE A 236 49.68 -5.31 15.11
N ASP A 237 49.25 -4.06 15.00
CA ASP A 237 49.35 -3.10 16.11
C ASP A 237 48.01 -3.06 16.84
N GLU A 238 47.98 -3.81 17.94
CA GLU A 238 47.09 -3.64 19.08
C GLU A 238 47.32 -2.25 19.67
N ASP A 239 46.34 -1.35 19.57
CA ASP A 239 46.24 -0.13 20.40
C ASP A 239 44.84 0.51 20.22
N GLU A 240 43.80 -0.13 20.76
CA GLU A 240 42.58 0.57 21.21
C GLU A 240 42.03 -0.14 22.46
N GLU A 241 42.78 -0.09 23.56
CA GLU A 241 42.20 -0.31 24.90
C GLU A 241 41.48 0.97 25.36
N GLY A 242 40.22 0.81 25.76
CA GLY A 242 39.60 1.68 26.76
C GLY A 242 38.33 2.42 26.35
N ASN A 243 37.29 1.71 25.90
CA ASN A 243 35.93 2.11 26.23
C ASN A 243 35.05 0.87 26.47
N GLU A 244 35.22 0.27 27.65
CA GLU A 244 34.37 -0.81 28.16
C GLU A 244 32.98 -0.28 28.53
N ASP A 245 32.11 -0.17 27.53
CA ASP A 245 30.67 -0.35 27.70
C ASP A 245 30.27 -1.45 26.70
N SER A 246 30.55 -2.72 27.06
CA SER A 246 30.12 -3.87 26.26
C SER A 246 28.62 -4.08 26.41
N GLU A 247 27.83 -3.25 25.71
CA GLU A 247 26.41 -3.49 25.54
C GLU A 247 26.21 -4.87 24.91
N GLN A 248 25.74 -5.84 25.71
CA GLN A 248 25.39 -7.18 25.23
C GLN A 248 24.23 -7.07 24.24
N HIS A 249 24.55 -7.02 22.94
CA HIS A 249 23.55 -7.06 21.86
C HIS A 249 23.10 -8.48 21.59
N VAL A 250 21.79 -8.68 21.36
CA VAL A 250 21.28 -10.00 20.95
C VAL A 250 21.76 -10.28 19.53
N PHE A 251 22.68 -11.23 19.41
CA PHE A 251 23.20 -11.70 18.12
C PHE A 251 22.76 -13.15 17.89
N LEU A 252 21.87 -13.36 16.93
CA LEU A 252 21.43 -14.69 16.55
C LEU A 252 22.45 -15.34 15.62
N THR A 253 22.91 -16.53 15.99
CA THR A 253 23.74 -17.40 15.14
C THR A 253 22.90 -18.41 14.34
N LYS A 254 21.65 -18.63 14.76
CA LYS A 254 20.68 -19.51 14.11
C LYS A 254 19.38 -18.75 13.84
N GLN A 255 18.68 -19.13 12.77
CA GLN A 255 17.38 -18.56 12.47
C GLN A 255 16.32 -18.97 13.51
N PRO A 256 15.24 -18.16 13.67
CA PRO A 256 14.06 -18.58 14.43
C PRO A 256 13.50 -19.92 13.94
N SER A 257 13.18 -20.83 14.86
CA SER A 257 12.66 -22.17 14.55
C SER A 257 11.28 -22.14 13.88
N CYS A 258 10.50 -21.07 14.06
CA CYS A 258 9.24 -20.88 13.36
C CYS A 258 9.41 -20.59 11.84
N ILE A 259 10.64 -20.44 11.34
CA ILE A 259 10.93 -20.41 9.90
C ILE A 259 11.16 -21.85 9.40
N LYS A 260 10.09 -22.48 8.86
CA LYS A 260 10.07 -23.93 8.56
C LYS A 260 10.50 -24.32 7.14
N PHE A 261 10.31 -23.46 6.13
CA PHE A 261 10.48 -23.86 4.71
C PHE A 261 11.93 -23.97 4.24
N GLY A 262 12.87 -23.27 4.87
CA GLY A 262 14.27 -23.29 4.44
C GLY A 262 15.18 -22.47 5.34
N THR A 263 16.45 -22.37 4.95
CA THR A 263 17.48 -21.70 5.74
C THR A 263 17.76 -20.27 5.27
N LEU A 264 17.80 -19.32 6.20
CA LEU A 264 18.28 -17.96 5.95
C LEU A 264 19.74 -18.02 5.46
N LYS A 265 20.03 -17.29 4.39
CA LYS A 265 21.42 -17.08 3.94
C LYS A 265 22.18 -16.24 4.97
N PRO A 266 23.52 -16.33 5.03
CA PRO A 266 24.32 -15.58 6.02
C PRO A 266 24.03 -14.07 6.04
N TYR A 267 23.93 -13.44 4.87
CA TYR A 267 23.60 -12.01 4.78
C TYR A 267 22.14 -11.71 5.20
N GLN A 268 21.21 -12.67 5.05
CA GLN A 268 19.83 -12.50 5.53
C GLN A 268 19.77 -12.56 7.06
N LEU A 269 20.59 -13.43 7.67
CA LEU A 269 20.75 -13.49 9.12
C LEU A 269 21.43 -12.24 9.68
N GLU A 270 22.43 -11.71 8.98
CA GLU A 270 23.04 -10.41 9.29
C GLU A 270 21.98 -9.28 9.28
N SER A 271 21.08 -9.27 8.29
CA SER A 271 19.97 -8.32 8.27
C SER A 271 19.01 -8.48 9.43
N LEU A 272 18.71 -9.73 9.82
CA LEU A 272 17.89 -9.98 11.00
C LEU A 272 18.56 -9.39 12.25
N ASN A 273 19.84 -9.68 12.47
CA ASN A 273 20.58 -9.13 13.61
C ASN A 273 20.65 -7.60 13.57
N TRP A 274 20.83 -7.00 12.40
CA TRP A 274 20.76 -5.55 12.23
C TRP A 274 19.38 -4.98 12.58
N MET A 275 18.29 -5.62 12.16
CA MET A 275 16.93 -5.19 12.52
C MET A 275 16.63 -5.36 14.02
N ILE A 276 17.16 -6.42 14.64
CA ILE A 276 17.05 -6.64 16.10
C ILE A 276 17.76 -5.51 16.84
N HIS A 277 19.00 -5.20 16.45
CA HIS A 277 19.77 -4.11 17.05
C HIS A 277 19.05 -2.75 16.91
N LEU A 278 18.49 -2.44 15.74
CA LEU A 278 17.66 -1.24 15.57
C LEU A 278 16.47 -1.25 16.54
N ALA A 279 15.78 -2.37 16.68
CA ALA A 279 14.61 -2.48 17.55
C ALA A 279 14.96 -2.29 19.03
N GLU A 280 16.08 -2.85 19.49
CA GLU A 280 16.62 -2.67 20.85
C GLU A 280 16.92 -1.20 21.14
N LYS A 281 17.46 -0.48 20.15
CA LYS A 281 17.75 0.96 20.25
C LYS A 281 16.56 1.88 20.00
N GLY A 282 15.37 1.33 19.75
CA GLY A 282 14.18 2.13 19.45
C GLY A 282 14.24 2.85 18.10
N LEU A 283 15.06 2.35 17.18
CA LEU A 283 15.32 2.90 15.86
C LEU A 283 14.43 2.24 14.80
N ASN A 284 14.20 2.99 13.73
CA ASN A 284 13.54 2.52 12.52
C ASN A 284 14.58 2.26 11.43
N GLY A 285 14.23 1.45 10.43
CA GLY A 285 15.21 0.97 9.44
C GLY A 285 14.72 1.04 7.99
N ILE A 286 15.69 1.15 7.07
CA ILE A 286 15.51 1.00 5.63
C ILE A 286 16.29 -0.24 5.17
N LEU A 287 15.57 -1.23 4.67
CA LEU A 287 16.15 -2.37 3.98
C LEU A 287 16.22 -2.07 2.47
N ALA A 288 17.38 -1.61 2.03
CA ALA A 288 17.64 -1.11 0.69
C ALA A 288 18.47 -2.07 -0.19
N ASP A 289 18.53 -3.35 0.19
CA ASP A 289 19.13 -4.44 -0.59
C ASP A 289 18.62 -4.46 -2.04
N GLU A 290 19.50 -4.84 -2.98
CA GLU A 290 19.14 -5.04 -4.37
C GLU A 290 17.94 -6.01 -4.51
N MET A 291 17.10 -5.78 -5.52
CA MET A 291 15.90 -6.60 -5.74
C MET A 291 16.26 -8.06 -5.98
N GLY A 292 15.52 -8.98 -5.36
CA GLY A 292 15.79 -10.41 -5.50
C GLY A 292 16.71 -11.00 -4.42
N LEU A 293 17.25 -10.19 -3.49
CA LEU A 293 18.01 -10.67 -2.31
C LEU A 293 17.14 -11.19 -1.15
N GLY A 294 15.81 -11.22 -1.32
CA GLY A 294 14.88 -11.79 -0.34
C GLY A 294 14.48 -10.82 0.79
N LYS A 295 14.28 -9.54 0.48
CA LYS A 295 13.78 -8.53 1.44
C LYS A 295 12.52 -8.98 2.18
N THR A 296 11.57 -9.61 1.46
CA THR A 296 10.35 -10.19 2.05
C THR A 296 10.68 -11.19 3.16
N LEU A 297 11.58 -12.15 2.91
CA LEU A 297 11.99 -13.13 3.90
C LEU A 297 12.72 -12.48 5.09
N GLN A 298 13.58 -11.49 4.83
CA GLN A 298 14.22 -10.72 5.90
C GLN A 298 13.16 -10.01 6.77
N SER A 299 12.16 -9.35 6.17
CA SER A 299 11.07 -8.72 6.93
C SER A 299 10.22 -9.73 7.71
N ILE A 300 9.94 -10.90 7.14
CA ILE A 300 9.25 -11.98 7.87
C ILE A 300 10.10 -12.43 9.07
N SER A 301 11.42 -12.50 8.92
CA SER A 301 12.31 -12.99 9.98
C SER A 301 12.31 -12.12 11.24
N ILE A 302 12.13 -10.80 11.13
CA ILE A 302 12.00 -9.94 12.32
C ILE A 302 10.64 -10.11 13.01
N LEU A 303 9.57 -10.43 12.25
CA LEU A 303 8.27 -10.77 12.83
C LEU A 303 8.33 -12.14 13.53
N ALA A 304 8.98 -13.12 12.90
CA ALA A 304 9.27 -14.43 13.46
C ALA A 304 10.08 -14.32 14.77
N TYR A 305 11.10 -13.46 14.81
CA TYR A 305 11.86 -13.18 16.02
C TYR A 305 10.97 -12.61 17.14
N ASN A 306 10.12 -11.62 16.84
CA ASN A 306 9.18 -11.07 17.81
C ASN A 306 8.23 -12.14 18.36
N TYR A 307 7.73 -13.01 17.49
CA TYR A 307 6.82 -14.09 17.85
C TYR A 307 7.49 -15.13 18.75
N GLU A 308 8.66 -15.63 18.36
CA GLU A 308 9.32 -16.76 19.03
C GLU A 308 10.07 -16.35 20.30
N TYR A 309 10.89 -15.29 20.23
CA TYR A 309 11.78 -14.90 21.33
C TYR A 309 11.19 -13.85 22.27
N LEU A 310 10.38 -12.92 21.74
CA LEU A 310 9.77 -11.87 22.56
C LEU A 310 8.34 -12.22 23.01
N GLY A 311 7.73 -13.28 22.46
CA GLY A 311 6.34 -13.66 22.76
C GLY A 311 5.32 -12.61 22.29
N ILE A 312 5.68 -11.80 21.29
CA ILE A 312 4.85 -10.71 20.74
C ILE A 312 4.27 -11.16 19.41
N GLN A 313 2.95 -11.36 19.36
CA GLN A 313 2.25 -11.78 18.15
C GLN A 313 1.86 -10.61 17.23
N GLY A 314 1.86 -9.37 17.73
CA GLY A 314 1.53 -8.17 16.95
C GLY A 314 0.61 -7.20 17.70
N PRO A 315 -0.21 -6.39 16.99
CA PRO A 315 -0.53 -6.50 15.56
C PRO A 315 0.56 -5.90 14.67
N HIS A 316 0.85 -6.53 13.53
CA HIS A 316 1.78 -6.02 12.52
C HIS A 316 1.04 -5.60 11.25
N LEU A 317 1.43 -4.48 10.63
CA LEU A 317 0.86 -3.98 9.38
C LEU A 317 1.91 -4.03 8.27
N ILE A 318 1.57 -4.67 7.16
CA ILE A 318 2.40 -4.71 5.96
C ILE A 318 1.63 -4.03 4.81
N CYS A 319 2.14 -2.89 4.35
CA CYS A 319 1.58 -2.13 3.24
C CYS A 319 2.39 -2.40 1.97
N VAL A 320 1.74 -2.93 0.94
CA VAL A 320 2.44 -3.42 -0.27
C VAL A 320 1.73 -2.98 -1.54
N PRO A 321 2.41 -2.93 -2.70
CA PRO A 321 1.75 -2.78 -3.98
C PRO A 321 0.66 -3.84 -4.19
N LYS A 322 -0.45 -3.47 -4.85
CA LYS A 322 -1.58 -4.40 -5.09
C LYS A 322 -1.17 -5.75 -5.67
N SER A 323 -0.12 -5.78 -6.47
CA SER A 323 0.36 -6.98 -7.13
C SER A 323 1.27 -7.89 -6.32
N THR A 324 1.99 -7.34 -5.34
CA THR A 324 2.85 -8.13 -4.46
C THR A 324 2.06 -8.68 -3.27
N LEU A 325 0.84 -8.17 -3.04
CA LEU A 325 -0.05 -8.57 -1.95
C LEU A 325 -0.08 -10.08 -1.73
N SER A 326 -0.26 -10.83 -2.80
CA SER A 326 -0.40 -12.28 -2.69
C SER A 326 0.91 -13.01 -2.61
N ASN A 327 1.96 -12.49 -3.25
CA ASN A 327 3.31 -12.98 -3.00
C ASN A 327 3.65 -12.86 -1.51
N TRP A 328 3.29 -11.75 -0.85
CA TRP A 328 3.46 -11.60 0.59
C TRP A 328 2.66 -12.62 1.41
N MET A 329 1.39 -12.85 1.06
CA MET A 329 0.57 -13.89 1.73
C MET A 329 1.18 -15.29 1.56
N ASN A 330 1.59 -15.63 0.34
CA ASN A 330 2.18 -16.93 0.03
C ASN A 330 3.53 -17.12 0.75
N GLU A 331 4.37 -16.09 0.80
CA GLU A 331 5.66 -16.14 1.50
C GLU A 331 5.47 -16.21 3.02
N LEU A 332 4.48 -15.51 3.60
CA LEU A 332 4.14 -15.64 5.03
C LEU A 332 3.72 -17.07 5.37
N ASN A 333 2.75 -17.63 4.63
CA ASN A 333 2.26 -18.99 4.83
C ASN A 333 3.36 -20.04 4.62
N ARG A 334 4.24 -19.81 3.64
CA ARG A 334 5.33 -20.71 3.31
C ARG A 334 6.43 -20.67 4.38
N TRP A 335 6.98 -19.49 4.65
CA TRP A 335 8.16 -19.36 5.50
C TRP A 335 7.84 -19.43 6.98
N CYS A 336 6.76 -18.78 7.42
CA CYS A 336 6.41 -18.68 8.84
C CYS A 336 4.90 -18.94 9.04
N PRO A 337 4.42 -20.20 8.85
CA PRO A 337 3.01 -20.55 9.00
C PRO A 337 2.46 -20.30 10.40
N SER A 338 3.33 -20.21 11.42
CA SER A 338 2.96 -19.87 12.80
C SER A 338 2.40 -18.44 12.95
N LEU A 339 2.70 -17.53 12.01
CA LEU A 339 2.14 -16.18 11.99
C LEU A 339 0.83 -16.18 11.19
N ARG A 340 -0.29 -15.90 11.85
CA ARG A 340 -1.61 -15.84 11.21
C ARG A 340 -1.75 -14.54 10.42
N ALA A 341 -1.58 -14.63 9.11
CA ALA A 341 -1.69 -13.49 8.20
C ALA A 341 -3.12 -13.34 7.66
N ILE A 342 -3.65 -12.11 7.67
CA ILE A 342 -4.91 -11.76 7.00
C ILE A 342 -4.66 -10.86 5.80
N ARG A 343 -5.38 -11.13 4.71
CA ARG A 343 -5.40 -10.29 3.51
C ARG A 343 -6.51 -9.26 3.63
N PHE A 344 -6.16 -8.00 3.87
CA PHE A 344 -7.14 -6.91 3.92
C PHE A 344 -7.21 -6.18 2.58
N HIS A 345 -8.00 -6.74 1.66
CA HIS A 345 -8.26 -6.21 0.32
C HIS A 345 -9.56 -6.84 -0.22
N GLY A 346 -10.21 -6.20 -1.20
CA GLY A 346 -11.41 -6.75 -1.84
C GLY A 346 -12.37 -5.66 -2.29
N SER A 347 -13.58 -6.04 -2.66
CA SER A 347 -14.70 -5.12 -2.84
C SER A 347 -15.06 -4.41 -1.53
N LYS A 348 -15.98 -3.46 -1.57
CA LYS A 348 -16.41 -2.78 -0.35
C LYS A 348 -17.09 -3.77 0.61
N GLU A 349 -17.91 -4.65 0.06
CA GLU A 349 -18.65 -5.69 0.76
C GLU A 349 -17.69 -6.69 1.43
N ASP A 350 -16.64 -7.13 0.70
CA ASP A 350 -15.60 -8.02 1.25
C ASP A 350 -14.87 -7.35 2.42
N ARG A 351 -14.49 -6.08 2.26
CA ARG A 351 -13.82 -5.32 3.32
C ARG A 351 -14.73 -5.13 4.53
N GLU A 352 -16.02 -4.84 4.34
CA GLU A 352 -16.98 -4.73 5.44
C GLU A 352 -17.19 -6.07 6.17
N ALA A 353 -17.11 -7.20 5.48
CA ALA A 353 -17.11 -8.52 6.12
C ALA A 353 -15.84 -8.71 6.98
N ILE A 354 -14.66 -8.49 6.39
CA ILE A 354 -13.37 -8.60 7.08
C ILE A 354 -13.31 -7.67 8.30
N ILE A 355 -13.79 -6.42 8.17
CA ILE A 355 -13.80 -5.45 9.28
C ILE A 355 -14.67 -5.94 10.44
N ARG A 356 -15.85 -6.49 10.13
CA ARG A 356 -16.77 -7.00 11.16
C ARG A 356 -16.22 -8.21 11.90
N GLU A 357 -15.49 -9.06 11.20
CA GLU A 357 -14.92 -10.30 11.73
C GLU A 357 -13.61 -10.05 12.49
N TYR A 358 -12.67 -9.31 11.90
CA TYR A 358 -11.28 -9.24 12.37
C TYR A 358 -10.88 -7.89 12.98
N PHE A 359 -11.56 -6.79 12.66
CA PHE A 359 -11.17 -5.43 13.08
C PHE A 359 -12.12 -4.83 14.13
N THR A 360 -12.51 -5.65 15.10
CA THR A 360 -13.34 -5.24 16.24
C THR A 360 -12.55 -4.35 17.21
N ASN A 361 -13.26 -3.60 18.05
CA ASN A 361 -12.60 -2.79 19.08
C ASN A 361 -11.91 -3.67 20.15
N GLU A 362 -12.41 -4.89 20.38
CA GLU A 362 -11.81 -5.88 21.28
C GLU A 362 -10.47 -6.39 20.72
N ALA A 363 -10.40 -6.67 19.42
CA ALA A 363 -9.14 -6.99 18.75
C ALA A 363 -8.12 -5.84 18.85
N ALA A 364 -8.60 -4.60 18.77
CA ALA A 364 -7.78 -3.39 18.88
C ALA A 364 -7.28 -3.11 20.31
N SER A 365 -8.00 -3.54 21.35
CA SER A 365 -7.58 -3.40 22.75
C SER A 365 -6.65 -4.54 23.23
N HIS A 366 -6.63 -5.69 22.53
CA HIS A 366 -5.83 -6.86 22.91
C HIS A 366 -4.32 -6.59 22.98
N ASP A 367 -3.68 -6.89 24.12
CA ASP A 367 -2.28 -6.53 24.42
C ASP A 367 -1.25 -7.13 23.44
N GLY A 368 -1.64 -8.19 22.72
CA GLY A 368 -0.83 -8.85 21.72
C GLY A 368 0.23 -9.79 22.26
N LYS A 369 0.10 -10.14 23.54
CA LYS A 369 0.86 -11.22 24.13
C LYS A 369 0.30 -12.57 23.69
N ARG A 370 1.20 -13.54 23.60
CA ARG A 370 0.90 -14.94 23.31
C ARG A 370 0.06 -15.55 24.45
N PRO A 371 -1.06 -16.25 24.16
CA PRO A 371 -1.77 -17.03 25.16
C PRO A 371 -0.85 -18.13 25.75
N PRO A 372 -0.96 -18.44 27.05
CA PRO A 372 -0.09 -19.44 27.68
C PRO A 372 -0.48 -20.88 27.35
N ASN A 373 -1.68 -21.12 26.81
CA ASN A 373 -2.22 -22.46 26.59
C ASN A 373 -1.76 -23.03 25.25
N GLN A 374 -1.37 -24.30 25.24
CA GLN A 374 -1.05 -25.05 24.03
C GLN A 374 -1.97 -26.27 23.87
N ILE A 375 -2.38 -26.53 22.64
CA ILE A 375 -3.17 -27.67 22.18
C ILE A 375 -2.37 -28.46 21.16
N ARG A 376 -2.61 -29.77 21.09
CA ARG A 376 -1.90 -30.62 20.13
C ARG A 376 -2.59 -30.55 18.77
N ASN A 377 -1.85 -30.21 17.72
CA ASN A 377 -2.34 -30.27 16.35
C ASN A 377 -2.50 -31.73 15.92
N GLU A 378 -3.70 -32.11 15.50
CA GLU A 378 -4.03 -33.49 15.12
C GLU A 378 -3.35 -33.95 13.82
N ASP A 379 -3.05 -33.03 12.89
CA ASP A 379 -2.45 -33.32 11.60
C ASP A 379 -0.92 -33.42 11.66
N THR A 380 -0.28 -32.55 12.46
CA THR A 380 1.19 -32.48 12.55
C THR A 380 1.76 -33.15 13.79
N GLY A 381 0.93 -33.36 14.82
CA GLY A 381 1.35 -33.88 16.13
C GLY A 381 2.09 -32.86 17.00
N ASP A 382 2.38 -31.67 16.49
CA ASP A 382 3.06 -30.57 17.19
C ASP A 382 2.14 -29.92 18.24
N MET A 383 2.73 -29.37 19.30
CA MET A 383 2.00 -28.49 20.23
C MET A 383 1.87 -27.10 19.60
N GLU A 384 0.64 -26.61 19.45
CA GLU A 384 0.27 -25.30 18.91
C GLU A 384 -0.41 -24.43 19.97
N ASP A 385 -0.39 -23.11 19.80
CA ASP A 385 -1.04 -22.20 20.76
C ASP A 385 -2.57 -22.28 20.65
N ASP A 386 -3.25 -22.45 21.78
CA ASP A 386 -4.70 -22.31 21.87
C ASP A 386 -5.08 -20.82 21.81
N ASN A 387 -5.56 -20.40 20.65
CA ASN A 387 -6.02 -19.05 20.38
C ASN A 387 -7.55 -18.93 20.35
N SER A 388 -8.29 -19.91 20.85
CA SER A 388 -9.77 -19.91 20.82
C SER A 388 -10.38 -18.70 21.53
N GLU A 389 -9.74 -18.22 22.60
CA GLU A 389 -10.16 -17.04 23.36
C GLU A 389 -9.47 -15.74 22.92
N ASN A 390 -8.56 -15.79 21.94
CA ASN A 390 -7.85 -14.60 21.48
C ASN A 390 -8.81 -13.71 20.65
N PRO A 391 -9.21 -12.52 21.15
CA PRO A 391 -10.13 -11.64 20.42
C PRO A 391 -9.51 -11.10 19.14
N ARG A 392 -8.18 -11.21 18.97
CA ARG A 392 -7.48 -10.92 17.72
C ARG A 392 -7.02 -12.24 17.09
N ALA A 393 -7.88 -12.81 16.24
CA ALA A 393 -7.66 -14.05 15.50
C ALA A 393 -6.52 -14.00 14.45
N TRP A 394 -5.73 -12.92 14.42
CA TRP A 394 -4.70 -12.66 13.43
C TRP A 394 -3.51 -11.87 14.03
N ASP A 395 -2.35 -12.01 13.40
CA ASP A 395 -1.08 -11.49 13.88
C ASP A 395 -0.54 -10.41 12.93
N VAL A 396 -0.68 -10.66 11.61
CA VAL A 396 -0.18 -9.80 10.54
C VAL A 396 -1.32 -9.41 9.60
N CYS A 397 -1.50 -8.10 9.37
CA CYS A 397 -2.41 -7.58 8.35
C CYS A 397 -1.61 -7.15 7.12
N VAL A 398 -1.88 -7.78 5.98
CA VAL A 398 -1.29 -7.39 4.69
C VAL A 398 -2.34 -6.66 3.86
N THR A 399 -2.02 -5.45 3.42
CA THR A 399 -2.95 -4.58 2.70
C THR A 399 -2.24 -3.73 1.64
N THR A 400 -3.01 -3.00 0.83
CA THR A 400 -2.46 -2.12 -0.23
C THR A 400 -2.56 -0.65 0.16
N TYR A 401 -1.76 0.19 -0.50
CA TYR A 401 -1.74 1.63 -0.23
C TYR A 401 -3.12 2.29 -0.38
N GLU A 402 -3.92 1.85 -1.36
CA GLU A 402 -5.26 2.36 -1.62
C GLU A 402 -6.25 1.98 -0.52
N VAL A 403 -6.16 0.73 -0.05
CA VAL A 403 -7.00 0.22 1.04
C VAL A 403 -6.63 0.90 2.36
N CYS A 404 -5.34 1.15 2.62
CA CYS A 404 -4.91 1.95 3.77
C CYS A 404 -5.61 3.32 3.82
N ASN A 405 -5.70 4.01 2.68
CA ASN A 405 -6.34 5.32 2.60
C ASN A 405 -7.86 5.24 2.80
N THR A 406 -8.48 4.24 2.19
CA THR A 406 -9.94 4.08 2.20
C THR A 406 -10.43 3.68 3.59
N GLU A 407 -9.73 2.75 4.24
CA GLU A 407 -10.11 2.12 5.51
C GLU A 407 -9.30 2.68 6.70
N ARG A 408 -8.74 3.90 6.57
CA ARG A 408 -7.85 4.47 7.58
C ARG A 408 -8.46 4.47 8.98
N LYS A 409 -9.76 4.78 9.09
CA LYS A 409 -10.48 4.87 10.37
C LYS A 409 -10.50 3.55 11.13
N THR A 410 -10.43 2.44 10.42
CA THR A 410 -10.37 1.11 11.01
C THR A 410 -8.96 0.79 11.45
N LEU A 411 -7.97 1.08 10.61
CA LEU A 411 -6.55 0.81 10.88
C LEU A 411 -5.98 1.72 11.99
N GLU A 412 -6.45 2.96 12.11
CA GLU A 412 -6.07 3.94 13.15
C GLU A 412 -6.41 3.45 14.56
N LYS A 413 -7.37 2.53 14.72
CA LYS A 413 -7.74 1.98 16.04
C LYS A 413 -6.61 1.15 16.65
N PHE A 414 -5.78 0.53 15.81
CA PHE A 414 -4.77 -0.40 16.24
C PHE A 414 -3.45 0.32 16.54
N GLY A 415 -2.82 -0.07 17.65
CA GLY A 415 -1.44 0.29 17.94
C GLY A 415 -0.48 -0.74 17.34
N TRP A 416 0.08 -0.44 16.18
CA TRP A 416 0.88 -1.39 15.40
C TRP A 416 2.26 -1.59 16.01
N ARG A 417 2.70 -2.84 16.12
CA ARG A 417 4.05 -3.18 16.59
C ARG A 417 5.09 -2.90 15.51
N TYR A 418 4.86 -3.40 14.30
CA TYR A 418 5.64 -3.03 13.12
C TYR A 418 4.72 -2.49 12.03
N LEU A 419 5.17 -1.42 11.39
CA LEU A 419 4.67 -0.97 10.10
C LEU A 419 5.76 -1.25 9.05
N VAL A 420 5.52 -2.24 8.20
CA VAL A 420 6.39 -2.58 7.08
C VAL A 420 5.79 -1.96 5.81
N ILE A 421 6.57 -1.15 5.11
CA ILE A 421 6.15 -0.57 3.82
C ILE A 421 7.07 -1.10 2.74
N ASP A 422 6.53 -1.96 1.89
CA ASP A 422 7.21 -2.43 0.70
C ASP A 422 7.23 -1.33 -0.36
N GLU A 423 8.24 -1.32 -1.24
CA GLU A 423 8.41 -0.30 -2.29
C GLU A 423 8.27 1.15 -1.78
N ALA A 424 9.06 1.50 -0.76
CA ALA A 424 9.02 2.77 -0.04
C ALA A 424 9.20 4.03 -0.92
N HIS A 425 9.60 3.87 -2.18
CA HIS A 425 9.57 4.92 -3.20
C HIS A 425 8.16 5.54 -3.42
N ARG A 426 7.10 4.95 -2.86
CA ARG A 426 5.76 5.56 -2.80
C ARG A 426 5.62 6.69 -1.78
N LEU A 427 6.55 6.79 -0.82
CA LEU A 427 6.55 7.82 0.22
C LEU A 427 7.33 9.09 -0.15
N LYS A 428 7.94 9.15 -1.35
CA LYS A 428 8.75 10.30 -1.79
C LYS A 428 8.00 11.62 -1.75
N ASN A 429 6.68 11.60 -1.96
CA ASN A 429 5.84 12.77 -1.90
C ASN A 429 5.07 12.79 -0.58
N GLU A 430 5.49 13.67 0.34
CA GLU A 430 4.85 13.83 1.64
C GLU A 430 3.38 14.27 1.55
N ALA A 431 3.03 15.02 0.50
CA ALA A 431 1.69 15.53 0.26
C ALA A 431 0.71 14.43 -0.18
N SER A 432 1.22 13.26 -0.57
CA SER A 432 0.40 12.11 -0.97
C SER A 432 -0.52 11.65 0.16
N MET A 433 -1.74 11.25 -0.21
CA MET A 433 -2.73 10.75 0.74
C MET A 433 -2.22 9.54 1.53
N PHE A 434 -1.45 8.66 0.88
CA PHE A 434 -0.85 7.50 1.54
C PHE A 434 0.14 7.93 2.62
N SER A 435 1.11 8.81 2.31
CA SER A 435 2.07 9.35 3.28
C SER A 435 1.35 9.96 4.49
N LYS A 436 0.35 10.83 4.26
CA LYS A 436 -0.43 11.44 5.35
C LYS A 436 -1.17 10.43 6.21
N THR A 437 -1.74 9.39 5.59
CA THR A 437 -2.48 8.34 6.31
C THR A 437 -1.56 7.51 7.19
N VAL A 438 -0.45 6.99 6.65
CA VAL A 438 0.44 6.11 7.43
C VAL A 438 1.18 6.84 8.55
N ARG A 439 1.41 8.15 8.41
CA ARG A 439 1.97 9.00 9.48
C ARG A 439 1.02 9.18 10.66
N GLY A 440 -0.28 9.04 10.43
CA GLY A 440 -1.30 9.11 11.49
C GLY A 440 -1.41 7.81 12.30
N PHE A 441 -0.83 6.70 11.83
CA PHE A 441 -0.89 5.43 12.54
C PHE A 441 0.08 5.42 13.73
N LYS A 442 -0.40 4.87 14.86
CA LYS A 442 0.44 4.61 16.03
C LYS A 442 1.27 3.35 15.78
N THR A 443 2.60 3.51 15.77
CA THR A 443 3.55 2.45 15.39
C THR A 443 4.71 2.40 16.36
N ALA A 444 5.09 1.22 16.86
CA ALA A 444 6.30 1.07 17.68
C ALA A 444 7.59 1.05 16.84
N TYR A 445 7.58 0.37 15.69
CA TYR A 445 8.70 0.31 14.76
C TYR A 445 8.23 0.45 13.31
N ARG A 446 9.08 1.03 12.47
CA ARG A 446 8.85 1.23 11.03
C ARG A 446 10.00 0.61 10.26
N LEU A 447 9.67 -0.20 9.27
CA LEU A 447 10.62 -0.82 8.36
C LEU A 447 10.24 -0.47 6.93
N LEU A 448 11.13 0.23 6.23
CA LEU A 448 10.96 0.58 4.82
C LEU A 448 11.73 -0.39 3.94
N LEU A 449 11.10 -0.94 2.91
CA LEU A 449 11.78 -1.80 1.94
C LEU A 449 11.89 -1.05 0.62
N THR A 450 13.09 -1.01 0.05
CA THR A 450 13.28 -0.45 -1.29
C THR A 450 14.27 -1.29 -2.09
N GLY A 451 13.98 -1.50 -3.36
CA GLY A 451 14.91 -2.12 -4.31
C GLY A 451 15.78 -1.12 -5.04
N THR A 452 15.30 0.12 -5.16
CA THR A 452 15.95 1.16 -5.96
C THR A 452 16.89 1.99 -5.09
N PRO A 453 18.04 2.42 -5.64
CA PRO A 453 18.88 3.38 -4.95
C PRO A 453 18.06 4.64 -4.67
N LEU A 454 18.22 5.19 -3.45
CA LEU A 454 17.71 6.51 -3.10
C LEU A 454 18.26 7.50 -4.13
N GLN A 455 17.36 8.20 -4.82
CA GLN A 455 17.74 9.14 -5.88
C GLN A 455 18.45 10.35 -5.24
N ASN A 456 19.29 11.04 -6.01
CA ASN A 456 20.02 12.26 -5.57
C ASN A 456 19.10 13.48 -5.37
N ASN A 457 17.86 13.28 -4.93
CA ASN A 457 16.92 14.33 -4.59
C ASN A 457 16.85 14.46 -3.06
N LEU A 458 17.38 15.57 -2.54
CA LEU A 458 17.43 15.87 -1.11
C LEU A 458 16.04 15.87 -0.47
N HIS A 459 15.02 16.36 -1.18
CA HIS A 459 13.65 16.39 -0.67
C HIS A 459 13.04 14.99 -0.54
N GLU A 460 13.36 14.08 -1.46
CA GLU A 460 12.97 12.66 -1.34
C GLU A 460 13.62 12.01 -0.11
N LEU A 461 14.91 12.29 0.09
CA LEU A 461 15.67 11.76 1.22
C LEU A 461 15.09 12.25 2.55
N TRP A 462 14.79 13.54 2.63
CA TRP A 462 14.13 14.14 3.77
C TRP A 462 12.77 13.51 4.03
N ALA A 463 11.93 13.33 3.00
CA ALA A 463 10.60 12.74 3.18
C ALA A 463 10.66 11.34 3.81
N LEU A 464 11.66 10.54 3.44
CA LEU A 464 11.90 9.22 4.03
C LEU A 464 12.48 9.30 5.45
N LEU A 465 13.44 10.20 5.68
CA LEU A 465 14.02 10.45 7.01
C LEU A 465 12.97 10.95 8.00
N ASN A 466 12.16 11.92 7.62
CA ASN A 466 11.04 12.43 8.39
C ASN A 466 9.98 11.34 8.64
N PHE A 467 9.80 10.39 7.73
CA PHE A 467 8.92 9.25 7.99
C PHE A 467 9.51 8.28 9.03
N LEU A 468 10.83 8.05 9.03
CA LEU A 468 11.49 7.18 10.00
C LEU A 468 11.67 7.84 11.36
N LEU A 469 12.01 9.13 11.38
CA LEU A 469 12.43 9.89 12.55
C LEU A 469 11.71 11.26 12.56
N PRO A 470 10.38 11.27 12.71
CA PRO A 470 9.58 12.51 12.61
C PRO A 470 9.97 13.54 13.66
N ASP A 471 10.42 13.10 14.84
CA ASP A 471 10.79 13.99 15.96
C ASP A 471 12.07 14.79 15.69
N ILE A 472 12.94 14.30 14.81
CA ILE A 472 14.24 14.89 14.51
C ILE A 472 14.16 15.72 13.23
N PHE A 473 13.45 15.20 12.23
CA PHE A 473 13.34 15.81 10.91
C PHE A 473 11.95 16.40 10.70
N SER A 474 11.44 17.22 11.61
CA SER A 474 10.04 17.69 11.58
C SER A 474 9.75 18.75 10.50
N SER A 475 10.74 19.55 10.12
CA SER A 475 10.62 20.63 9.13
C SER A 475 11.46 20.35 7.88
N ALA A 476 10.83 20.50 6.70
CA ALA A 476 11.52 20.48 5.41
C ALA A 476 12.40 21.72 5.23
N GLU A 477 11.91 22.88 5.66
CA GLU A 477 12.59 24.17 5.53
C GLU A 477 13.92 24.16 6.30
N GLN A 478 13.92 23.67 7.55
CA GLN A 478 15.14 23.56 8.34
C GLN A 478 16.15 22.59 7.72
N PHE A 479 15.67 21.52 7.09
CA PHE A 479 16.52 20.60 6.37
C PHE A 479 17.12 21.26 5.13
N ASP A 480 16.30 21.93 4.32
CA ASP A 480 16.75 22.64 3.12
C ASP A 480 17.72 23.78 3.45
N GLU A 481 17.53 24.50 4.57
CA GLU A 481 18.45 25.51 5.10
C GLU A 481 19.80 24.90 5.53
N TRP A 482 19.80 23.77 6.24
CA TRP A 482 21.04 23.08 6.62
C TRP A 482 21.82 22.56 5.42
N PHE A 483 21.12 22.15 4.36
CA PHE A 483 21.72 21.67 3.13
C PHE A 483 21.90 22.75 2.07
N ASN A 484 21.67 24.02 2.45
CA ASN A 484 21.84 25.27 1.72
C ASN A 484 21.93 25.09 0.19
N LEU A 485 20.76 24.84 -0.42
CA LEU A 485 20.59 24.50 -1.85
C LEU A 485 21.12 25.58 -2.82
N GLU A 486 21.44 26.78 -2.31
CA GLU A 486 22.00 27.93 -3.05
C GLU A 486 23.48 27.79 -3.43
N ILE A 487 24.15 26.71 -3.02
CA ILE A 487 25.52 26.44 -3.51
C ILE A 487 25.45 25.99 -4.98
N ASP A 488 25.82 26.87 -5.91
CA ASP A 488 25.95 26.57 -7.36
C ASP A 488 27.12 25.62 -7.68
N ASP A 489 27.92 25.25 -6.67
CA ASP A 489 29.01 24.28 -6.80
C ASP A 489 28.51 22.83 -6.69
N ALA A 490 28.57 22.10 -7.81
CA ALA A 490 28.21 20.70 -7.90
C ALA A 490 29.08 19.78 -7.01
N GLU A 491 30.34 20.15 -6.76
CA GLU A 491 31.26 19.32 -5.96
C GLU A 491 30.92 19.42 -4.47
N ALA A 492 30.56 20.62 -4.00
CA ALA A 492 30.05 20.84 -2.65
C ALA A 492 28.72 20.09 -2.41
N LYS A 493 27.79 20.13 -3.37
CA LYS A 493 26.54 19.34 -3.34
C LYS A 493 26.82 17.83 -3.21
N LYS A 494 27.78 17.31 -3.96
CA LYS A 494 28.18 15.89 -3.90
C LYS A 494 28.83 15.51 -2.55
N GLY A 495 29.65 16.39 -1.98
CA GLY A 495 30.21 16.24 -0.64
C GLY A 495 29.13 16.16 0.45
N MET A 496 28.13 17.04 0.39
CA MET A 496 26.99 17.03 1.33
C MET A 496 26.12 15.78 1.20
N ILE A 497 25.81 15.34 -0.02
CA ILE A 497 25.08 14.08 -0.24
C ILE A 497 25.84 12.90 0.37
N SER A 498 27.17 12.90 0.28
CA SER A 498 28.01 11.87 0.90
C SER A 498 27.92 11.89 2.43
N GLN A 499 27.85 13.08 3.05
CA GLN A 499 27.62 13.22 4.50
C GLN A 499 26.23 12.72 4.92
N LEU A 500 25.19 12.99 4.12
CA LEU A 500 23.84 12.45 4.34
C LEU A 500 23.82 10.92 4.25
N HIS A 501 24.54 10.34 3.29
CA HIS A 501 24.68 8.90 3.19
C HIS A 501 25.39 8.31 4.43
N ASN A 502 26.37 9.01 5.01
CA ASN A 502 27.01 8.60 6.26
C ASN A 502 26.06 8.65 7.45
N ILE A 503 25.19 9.67 7.52
CA ILE A 503 24.13 9.75 8.53
C ILE A 503 23.11 8.61 8.38
N LEU A 504 22.78 8.23 7.16
CA LEU A 504 21.83 7.16 6.86
C LEU A 504 22.38 5.76 7.05
N ARG A 505 23.70 5.58 6.96
CA ARG A 505 24.37 4.27 6.99
C ARG A 505 23.97 3.39 8.20
N PRO A 506 23.79 3.90 9.42
CA PRO A 506 23.31 3.09 10.55
C PRO A 506 21.84 2.63 10.39
N PHE A 507 21.02 3.45 9.73
CA PHE A 507 19.58 3.22 9.52
C PHE A 507 19.25 2.51 8.21
N MET A 508 20.24 2.29 7.36
CA MET A 508 20.05 1.69 6.04
C MET A 508 21.12 0.65 5.75
N ILE A 509 20.68 -0.58 5.51
CA ILE A 509 21.52 -1.62 4.93
C ILE A 509 21.22 -1.76 3.43
N ARG A 510 22.27 -1.77 2.62
CA ARG A 510 22.19 -1.95 1.16
C ARG A 510 23.34 -2.82 0.70
N ARG A 511 23.02 -3.97 0.11
CA ARG A 511 23.98 -4.87 -0.54
C ARG A 511 23.59 -5.15 -1.98
N LEU A 512 24.58 -5.38 -2.83
CA LEU A 512 24.39 -5.77 -4.23
C LEU A 512 24.45 -7.28 -4.37
N LYS A 513 23.83 -7.83 -5.42
CA LYS A 513 23.89 -9.26 -5.74
C LYS A 513 25.31 -9.74 -5.90
N VAL A 514 26.17 -8.94 -6.53
CA VAL A 514 27.59 -9.27 -6.72
C VAL A 514 28.34 -9.44 -5.40
N ASP A 515 27.92 -8.76 -4.34
CA ASP A 515 28.58 -8.80 -3.03
C ASP A 515 28.20 -10.07 -2.24
N VAL A 516 26.93 -10.50 -2.34
CA VAL A 516 26.37 -11.52 -1.43
C VAL A 516 25.93 -12.81 -2.11
N ALA A 517 25.60 -12.77 -3.41
CA ALA A 517 25.04 -13.90 -4.14
C ALA A 517 26.13 -14.61 -4.97
N LYS A 518 27.15 -15.15 -4.31
CA LYS A 518 28.30 -15.85 -4.94
C LYS A 518 27.93 -17.05 -5.84
N GLY A 519 26.67 -17.50 -5.84
CA GLY A 519 26.15 -18.57 -6.71
C GLY A 519 25.11 -18.11 -7.73
N LEU A 520 24.86 -16.81 -7.87
CA LEU A 520 23.98 -16.26 -8.91
C LEU A 520 24.80 -16.06 -10.19
N PRO A 521 24.39 -16.64 -11.34
CA PRO A 521 25.06 -16.41 -12.61
C PRO A 521 25.09 -14.92 -12.98
N PRO A 522 26.17 -14.40 -13.58
CA PRO A 522 26.26 -13.00 -13.93
C PRO A 522 25.29 -12.64 -15.06
N LYS A 523 24.54 -11.54 -14.88
CA LYS A 523 23.68 -10.98 -15.92
C LYS A 523 24.50 -10.28 -17.01
N THR A 524 24.27 -10.64 -18.26
CA THR A 524 24.78 -9.88 -19.42
C THR A 524 23.69 -9.03 -20.06
N GLU A 525 23.92 -7.74 -20.19
CA GLU A 525 23.01 -6.82 -20.87
C GLU A 525 23.55 -6.49 -22.28
N THR A 526 22.74 -6.71 -23.32
CA THR A 526 23.11 -6.46 -24.72
C THR A 526 22.10 -5.56 -25.39
N LEU A 527 22.56 -4.39 -25.85
CA LEU A 527 21.75 -3.47 -26.63
C LEU A 527 21.73 -3.90 -28.11
N ILE A 528 20.57 -4.33 -28.61
CA ILE A 528 20.40 -4.71 -30.02
C ILE A 528 19.84 -3.52 -30.80
N MET A 529 20.69 -2.90 -31.62
CA MET A 529 20.27 -1.81 -32.51
C MET A 529 19.55 -2.38 -33.73
N VAL A 530 18.29 -1.97 -33.93
CA VAL A 530 17.43 -2.51 -34.98
C VAL A 530 17.05 -1.41 -35.98
N GLY A 531 17.21 -1.71 -37.27
CA GLY A 531 16.77 -0.83 -38.36
C GLY A 531 15.26 -0.89 -38.58
N MET A 532 14.67 0.22 -39.05
CA MET A 532 13.24 0.29 -39.38
C MET A 532 12.94 -0.39 -40.73
N SER A 533 11.78 -1.04 -40.85
CA SER A 533 11.26 -1.57 -42.12
C SER A 533 10.93 -0.45 -43.11
N ARG A 534 10.70 -0.79 -44.39
CA ARG A 534 10.29 0.19 -45.42
C ARG A 534 8.99 0.90 -45.03
N MET A 535 8.03 0.14 -44.52
CA MET A 535 6.73 0.63 -44.06
C MET A 535 6.86 1.54 -42.83
N GLN A 536 7.66 1.15 -41.84
CA GLN A 536 7.98 1.97 -40.67
C GLN A 536 8.62 3.29 -41.09
N LYS A 537 9.61 3.29 -41.98
CA LYS A 537 10.27 4.52 -42.47
C LYS A 537 9.28 5.47 -43.15
N ALA A 538 8.40 4.95 -44.02
CA ALA A 538 7.39 5.76 -44.69
C ALA A 538 6.41 6.39 -43.69
N LEU A 539 5.93 5.61 -42.72
CA LEU A 539 5.03 6.08 -41.68
C LEU A 539 5.71 7.10 -40.76
N TYR A 540 6.95 6.85 -40.35
CA TYR A 540 7.73 7.75 -39.52
C TYR A 540 7.94 9.11 -40.19
N LYS A 541 8.28 9.12 -41.49
CA LYS A 541 8.38 10.35 -42.29
C LYS A 541 7.05 11.08 -42.35
N LYS A 542 5.93 10.38 -42.59
CA LYS A 542 4.58 10.97 -42.62
C LYS A 542 4.20 11.61 -41.28
N LEU A 543 4.51 10.95 -40.15
CA LEU A 543 4.23 11.46 -38.81
C LEU A 543 5.03 12.74 -38.51
N LEU A 544 6.32 12.78 -38.87
CA LEU A 544 7.15 13.97 -38.70
C LEU A 544 6.66 15.14 -39.56
N LEU A 545 6.38 14.88 -40.85
CA LEU A 545 5.97 15.92 -41.80
C LEU A 545 4.62 16.56 -41.42
N ARG A 546 3.67 15.79 -40.90
CA ARG A 546 2.34 16.29 -40.52
C ARG A 546 2.40 17.36 -39.43
N ASP A 547 3.36 17.24 -38.52
CA ASP A 547 3.42 18.06 -37.31
C ASP A 547 4.66 18.99 -37.29
N ILE A 548 5.29 19.25 -38.46
CA ILE A 548 6.48 20.13 -38.62
C ILE A 548 6.26 21.53 -38.03
N GLU A 549 5.09 22.13 -38.23
CA GLU A 549 4.78 23.48 -37.74
C GLU A 549 4.72 23.53 -36.20
N SER A 550 4.27 22.45 -35.56
CA SER A 550 4.25 22.31 -34.10
C SER A 550 5.65 22.07 -33.50
N ILE A 551 6.57 21.49 -34.29
CA ILE A 551 7.96 21.24 -33.91
C ILE A 551 8.83 22.49 -34.14
N ALA A 552 8.57 23.26 -35.20
CA ALA A 552 9.36 24.43 -35.60
C ALA A 552 8.96 25.75 -34.90
N GLY A 553 7.82 25.80 -34.21
CA GLY A 553 7.31 27.01 -33.56
C GLY A 553 8.08 27.40 -32.27
N LYS A 554 8.55 28.65 -32.20
CA LYS A 554 9.14 29.25 -30.99
C LYS A 554 8.05 29.54 -29.93
N THR A 555 8.06 28.73 -28.87
CA THR A 555 7.53 28.97 -27.50
C THR A 555 6.01 29.15 -27.28
N THR A 556 5.34 28.14 -26.72
CA THR A 556 4.30 28.27 -25.66
C THR A 556 3.97 26.90 -25.02
N SER A 557 3.48 26.86 -23.77
CA SER A 557 3.20 25.62 -23.02
C SER A 557 2.20 24.65 -23.69
N LYS A 558 1.35 25.14 -24.60
CA LYS A 558 0.47 24.33 -25.46
C LYS A 558 1.24 23.37 -26.38
N ASN A 559 2.49 23.68 -26.72
CA ASN A 559 3.33 22.84 -27.59
C ASN A 559 3.87 21.59 -26.87
N ARG A 560 3.98 21.59 -25.53
CA ARG A 560 4.54 20.44 -24.79
C ARG A 560 3.66 19.20 -24.96
N THR A 561 2.34 19.34 -24.89
CA THR A 561 1.40 18.23 -25.08
C THR A 561 1.41 17.73 -26.53
N ALA A 562 1.52 18.63 -27.50
CA ALA A 562 1.64 18.27 -28.91
C ALA A 562 2.93 17.48 -29.19
N VAL A 563 4.07 17.94 -28.68
CA VAL A 563 5.36 17.23 -28.79
C VAL A 563 5.32 15.87 -28.10
N LEU A 564 4.75 15.77 -26.89
CA LEU A 564 4.58 14.49 -26.20
C LEU A 564 3.70 13.51 -26.99
N ASN A 565 2.65 14.00 -27.65
CA ASN A 565 1.82 13.19 -28.52
C ASN A 565 2.61 12.68 -29.74
N ILE A 566 3.42 13.54 -30.37
CA ILE A 566 4.28 13.14 -31.49
C ILE A 566 5.24 12.04 -31.04
N VAL A 567 5.96 12.24 -29.93
CA VAL A 567 6.87 11.25 -29.35
C VAL A 567 6.16 9.92 -29.12
N MET A 568 4.91 9.94 -28.62
CA MET A 568 4.12 8.72 -28.44
C MET A 568 3.78 8.03 -29.79
N GLN A 569 3.43 8.79 -30.84
CA GLN A 569 3.21 8.21 -32.17
C GLN A 569 4.50 7.64 -32.78
N LEU A 570 5.63 8.33 -32.63
CA LEU A 570 6.92 7.83 -33.09
C LEU A 570 7.29 6.53 -32.36
N ARG A 571 7.06 6.46 -31.04
CA ARG A 571 7.21 5.21 -30.27
C ARG A 571 6.32 4.09 -30.80
N LYS A 572 5.04 4.36 -31.11
CA LYS A 572 4.14 3.37 -31.73
C LYS A 572 4.70 2.86 -33.05
N CYS A 573 5.16 3.75 -33.93
CA CYS A 573 5.74 3.39 -35.23
C CYS A 573 6.96 2.48 -35.09
N CYS A 574 7.86 2.80 -34.14
CA CYS A 574 9.01 1.96 -33.80
C CYS A 574 8.62 0.64 -33.11
N GLY A 575 7.47 0.58 -32.44
CA GLY A 575 6.91 -0.62 -31.83
C GLY A 575 6.36 -1.58 -32.87
N HIS A 576 5.36 -1.16 -33.64
CA HIS A 576 4.81 -1.89 -34.79
C HIS A 576 3.92 -0.99 -35.66
N PRO A 577 3.97 -1.06 -37.02
CA PRO A 577 3.09 -0.26 -37.89
C PRO A 577 1.60 -0.50 -37.68
N TYR A 578 1.18 -1.72 -37.36
CA TYR A 578 -0.25 -2.08 -37.21
C TYR A 578 -0.90 -1.54 -35.93
N LEU A 579 -0.14 -0.82 -35.10
CA LEU A 579 -0.75 -0.01 -34.03
C LEU A 579 -1.55 1.18 -34.57
N PHE A 580 -1.36 1.54 -35.85
CA PHE A 580 -2.10 2.58 -36.54
C PHE A 580 -3.26 1.99 -37.33
N GLU A 581 -4.43 2.56 -37.17
CA GLU A 581 -5.63 2.12 -37.88
C GLU A 581 -5.50 2.37 -39.39
N GLY A 582 -5.98 1.42 -40.19
CA GLY A 582 -5.95 1.49 -41.66
C GLY A 582 -4.58 1.27 -42.29
N VAL A 583 -3.56 0.97 -41.49
CA VAL A 583 -2.19 0.69 -41.98
C VAL A 583 -2.00 -0.81 -42.27
N GLU A 584 -2.69 -1.68 -41.55
CA GLU A 584 -2.73 -3.12 -41.81
C GLU A 584 -3.63 -3.44 -43.00
N ASP A 585 -3.11 -4.24 -43.94
CA ASP A 585 -3.87 -4.72 -45.09
C ASP A 585 -4.74 -5.91 -44.68
N ARG A 586 -6.02 -5.64 -44.47
CA ARG A 586 -7.02 -6.64 -44.05
C ARG A 586 -7.40 -7.66 -45.13
N SER A 587 -6.87 -7.51 -46.35
CA SER A 587 -7.06 -8.50 -47.41
C SER A 587 -6.08 -9.68 -47.32
N LEU A 588 -4.97 -9.49 -46.60
CA LEU A 588 -3.98 -10.53 -46.35
C LEU A 588 -4.42 -11.44 -45.20
N ASP A 589 -3.84 -12.64 -45.14
CA ASP A 589 -3.99 -13.54 -44.00
C ASP A 589 -3.50 -12.84 -42.72
N PRO A 590 -4.35 -12.64 -41.69
CA PRO A 590 -3.95 -11.95 -40.46
C PRO A 590 -2.69 -12.53 -39.78
N LEU A 591 -2.39 -13.81 -40.02
CA LEU A 591 -1.22 -14.50 -39.48
C LEU A 591 -0.12 -14.72 -40.53
N GLY A 592 -0.05 -13.86 -41.55
CA GLY A 592 0.94 -13.92 -42.60
C GLY A 592 2.32 -13.36 -42.22
N GLU A 593 3.33 -13.67 -43.03
CA GLU A 593 4.72 -13.18 -42.85
C GLU A 593 4.83 -11.64 -42.85
N HIS A 594 3.86 -10.95 -43.44
CA HIS A 594 3.79 -9.49 -43.43
C HIS A 594 3.79 -8.90 -42.01
N LEU A 595 3.33 -9.64 -40.99
CA LEU A 595 3.41 -9.24 -39.59
C LEU A 595 4.87 -9.04 -39.15
N VAL A 596 5.76 -9.94 -39.57
CA VAL A 596 7.19 -9.92 -39.23
C VAL A 596 7.97 -8.99 -40.15
N GLU A 597 7.74 -9.05 -41.46
CA GLU A 597 8.49 -8.28 -42.47
C GLU A 597 8.28 -6.78 -42.35
N ASN A 598 7.07 -6.35 -41.93
CA ASN A 598 6.76 -4.93 -41.79
C ASN A 598 7.30 -4.31 -40.50
N CYS A 599 7.92 -5.08 -39.60
CA CYS A 599 8.49 -4.55 -38.35
C CYS A 599 9.93 -5.03 -38.15
N GLY A 600 10.88 -4.10 -38.12
CA GLY A 600 12.29 -4.43 -37.91
C GLY A 600 12.55 -5.20 -36.61
N LYS A 601 11.85 -4.83 -35.52
CA LYS A 601 11.99 -5.50 -34.22
C LYS A 601 11.50 -6.95 -34.27
N LEU A 602 10.32 -7.20 -34.86
CA LEU A 602 9.81 -8.57 -35.01
C LEU A 602 10.70 -9.40 -35.93
N ALA A 603 11.24 -8.83 -37.01
CA ALA A 603 12.16 -9.54 -37.90
C ALA A 603 13.44 -10.03 -37.18
N ILE A 604 14.00 -9.22 -36.28
CA ILE A 604 15.15 -9.61 -35.46
C ILE A 604 14.73 -10.59 -34.36
N MET A 605 13.61 -10.33 -33.70
CA MET A 605 13.09 -11.17 -32.64
C MET A 605 12.72 -12.58 -33.13
N ASP A 606 12.21 -12.72 -34.35
CA ASP A 606 11.92 -14.02 -34.98
C ASP A 606 13.19 -14.87 -35.11
N LYS A 607 14.30 -14.26 -35.56
CA LYS A 607 15.60 -14.93 -35.64
C LYS A 607 16.19 -15.25 -34.27
N LEU A 608 16.02 -14.34 -33.30
CA LEU A 608 16.52 -14.52 -31.95
C LEU A 608 15.79 -15.64 -31.21
N LEU A 609 14.45 -15.64 -31.23
CA LEU A 609 13.62 -16.64 -30.54
C LEU A 609 13.83 -18.04 -31.10
N LYS A 610 14.02 -18.20 -32.42
CA LYS A 610 14.39 -19.49 -33.03
C LYS A 610 15.66 -20.06 -32.39
N LYS A 611 16.73 -19.26 -32.33
CA LYS A 611 18.01 -19.65 -31.70
C LYS A 611 17.89 -19.92 -30.20
N LEU A 612 17.08 -19.15 -29.48
CA LEU A 612 16.86 -19.35 -28.05
C LEU A 612 16.07 -20.64 -27.77
N LYS A 613 15.09 -20.98 -28.61
CA LYS A 613 14.32 -22.23 -28.50
C LYS A 613 15.21 -23.44 -28.77
N GLU A 614 16.06 -23.39 -29.79
CA GLU A 614 17.04 -24.44 -30.10
C GLU A 614 18.02 -24.70 -28.94
N ARG A 615 18.36 -23.64 -28.18
CA ARG A 615 19.22 -23.73 -26.99
C ARG A 615 18.50 -24.22 -25.73
N GLY A 616 17.17 -24.37 -25.76
CA GLY A 616 16.37 -24.72 -24.58
C GLY A 616 16.27 -23.59 -23.55
N SER A 617 16.43 -22.34 -23.97
CA SER A 617 16.18 -21.15 -23.16
C SER A 617 14.68 -20.88 -23.04
N ARG A 618 14.28 -20.12 -22.01
CA ARG A 618 12.91 -19.67 -21.78
C ARG A 618 12.91 -18.16 -21.62
N VAL A 619 11.98 -17.49 -22.29
CA VAL A 619 12.12 -16.06 -22.59
C VAL A 619 10.99 -15.25 -21.97
N LEU A 620 11.35 -14.19 -21.24
CA LEU A 620 10.43 -13.13 -20.81
C LEU A 620 10.49 -11.99 -21.82
N ILE A 621 9.33 -11.51 -22.29
CA ILE A 621 9.26 -10.37 -23.21
C ILE A 621 8.41 -9.28 -22.58
N PHE A 622 9.04 -8.14 -22.29
CA PHE A 622 8.37 -6.98 -21.70
C PHE A 622 8.07 -5.91 -22.76
N THR A 623 6.89 -5.32 -22.66
CA THR A 623 6.50 -4.15 -23.47
C THR A 623 5.66 -3.17 -22.64
N GLN A 624 5.78 -1.88 -22.93
CA GLN A 624 4.99 -0.84 -22.28
C GLN A 624 3.57 -0.75 -22.85
N MET A 625 3.39 -1.10 -24.13
CA MET A 625 2.12 -0.95 -24.83
C MET A 625 1.35 -2.27 -24.85
N THR A 626 0.18 -2.31 -24.22
CA THR A 626 -0.67 -3.52 -24.20
C THR A 626 -1.08 -3.97 -25.59
N ARG A 627 -1.32 -3.04 -26.53
CA ARG A 627 -1.63 -3.38 -27.93
C ARG A 627 -0.49 -4.07 -28.68
N ILE A 628 0.76 -3.94 -28.21
CA ILE A 628 1.87 -4.72 -28.75
C ILE A 628 1.81 -6.16 -28.24
N LEU A 629 1.27 -6.40 -27.03
CA LEU A 629 1.07 -7.77 -26.55
C LEU A 629 0.12 -8.55 -27.45
N ASP A 630 -0.93 -7.91 -27.97
CA ASP A 630 -1.86 -8.53 -28.94
C ASP A 630 -1.11 -8.96 -30.21
N ILE A 631 -0.27 -8.08 -30.77
CA ILE A 631 0.57 -8.38 -31.95
C ILE A 631 1.59 -9.50 -31.64
N LEU A 632 2.17 -9.49 -30.44
CA LEU A 632 3.08 -10.56 -30.00
C LEU A 632 2.33 -11.88 -29.84
N GLU A 633 1.08 -11.86 -29.40
CA GLU A 633 0.24 -13.04 -29.26
C GLU A 633 -0.01 -13.72 -30.60
N ASP A 634 -0.40 -12.93 -31.61
CA ASP A 634 -0.55 -13.38 -33.00
C ASP A 634 0.77 -13.94 -33.55
N PHE A 635 1.88 -13.24 -33.31
CA PHE A 635 3.22 -13.69 -33.72
C PHE A 635 3.60 -15.04 -33.07
N MET A 636 3.33 -15.22 -31.77
CA MET A 636 3.62 -16.47 -31.07
C MET A 636 2.75 -17.61 -31.60
N PHE A 637 1.47 -17.34 -31.88
CA PHE A 637 0.57 -18.32 -32.47
C PHE A 637 1.02 -18.73 -33.88
N MET A 638 1.32 -17.76 -34.74
CA MET A 638 1.85 -17.96 -36.10
C MET A 638 3.11 -18.84 -36.11
N ARG A 639 4.03 -18.64 -35.15
CA ARG A 639 5.27 -19.44 -35.03
C ARG A 639 5.11 -20.74 -34.22
N GLY A 640 3.92 -21.04 -33.71
CA GLY A 640 3.66 -22.22 -32.89
C GLY A 640 4.40 -22.22 -31.55
N TYR A 641 4.71 -21.05 -31.00
CA TYR A 641 5.31 -20.92 -29.67
C TYR A 641 4.24 -21.00 -28.60
N LYS A 642 4.44 -21.87 -27.60
CA LYS A 642 3.58 -21.91 -26.41
C LYS A 642 3.97 -20.77 -25.49
N TYR A 643 3.01 -19.94 -25.10
CA TYR A 643 3.25 -18.78 -24.25
C TYR A 643 2.23 -18.66 -23.12
N CYS A 644 2.54 -17.80 -22.16
CA CYS A 644 1.61 -17.19 -21.21
C CYS A 644 1.57 -15.67 -21.45
N ARG A 645 0.51 -14.99 -20.99
CA ARG A 645 0.35 -13.53 -21.11
C ARG A 645 -0.14 -12.94 -19.79
N ILE A 646 0.44 -11.83 -19.35
CA ILE A 646 -0.10 -11.01 -18.25
C ILE A 646 -0.02 -9.53 -18.63
N ASP A 647 -1.14 -8.82 -18.45
CA ASP A 647 -1.22 -7.37 -18.55
C ASP A 647 -1.88 -6.74 -17.30
N GLY A 648 -2.11 -5.43 -17.36
CA GLY A 648 -2.68 -4.67 -16.24
C GLY A 648 -4.16 -4.98 -15.95
N ASN A 649 -4.85 -5.62 -16.90
CA ASN A 649 -6.28 -5.94 -16.81
C ASN A 649 -6.53 -7.43 -16.51
N THR A 650 -5.51 -8.28 -16.60
CA THR A 650 -5.61 -9.70 -16.23
C THR A 650 -6.08 -9.84 -14.79
N ASP A 651 -7.14 -10.64 -14.59
CA ASP A 651 -7.65 -10.91 -13.25
C ASP A 651 -6.60 -11.62 -12.39
N TYR A 652 -6.75 -11.47 -11.09
CA TYR A 652 -5.84 -12.00 -10.11
C TYR A 652 -5.71 -13.53 -10.17
N ALA A 653 -6.82 -14.26 -10.31
CA ALA A 653 -6.79 -15.72 -10.37
C ALA A 653 -6.06 -16.22 -11.63
N ASP A 654 -6.36 -15.63 -12.78
CA ASP A 654 -5.71 -15.95 -14.06
C ASP A 654 -4.22 -15.61 -14.04
N ARG A 655 -3.85 -14.53 -13.37
CA ARG A 655 -2.45 -14.12 -13.19
C ARG A 655 -1.65 -15.18 -12.43
N GLU A 656 -2.17 -15.69 -11.30
CA GLU A 656 -1.50 -16.75 -10.54
C GLU A 656 -1.40 -18.03 -11.37
N ALA A 657 -2.49 -18.44 -12.01
CA ALA A 657 -2.49 -19.62 -12.87
C ALA A 657 -1.46 -19.51 -14.01
N ALA A 658 -1.30 -18.34 -14.63
CA ALA A 658 -0.30 -18.11 -15.66
C ALA A 658 1.14 -18.22 -15.14
N ILE A 659 1.42 -17.69 -13.95
CA ILE A 659 2.73 -17.76 -13.28
C ILE A 659 3.06 -19.21 -12.92
N ASP A 660 2.11 -19.92 -12.32
CA ASP A 660 2.30 -21.32 -11.89
C ASP A 660 2.50 -22.24 -13.10
N ASN A 661 1.69 -22.07 -14.15
CA ASN A 661 1.85 -22.82 -15.39
C ASN A 661 3.20 -22.57 -16.05
N PHE A 662 3.73 -21.35 -15.96
CA PHE A 662 5.08 -21.05 -16.47
C PHE A 662 6.17 -21.64 -15.57
N ASN A 663 6.05 -21.55 -14.25
CA ASN A 663 7.08 -22.04 -13.31
C ASN A 663 7.03 -23.55 -13.05
N LYS A 664 5.96 -24.25 -13.44
CA LYS A 664 5.81 -25.70 -13.28
C LYS A 664 7.03 -26.44 -13.85
N GLU A 665 7.53 -27.43 -13.11
CA GLU A 665 8.60 -28.29 -13.59
C GLU A 665 8.19 -28.99 -14.90
N GLY A 666 9.06 -28.96 -15.89
CA GLY A 666 8.76 -29.50 -17.22
C GLY A 666 7.73 -28.71 -18.04
N SER A 667 7.42 -27.46 -17.67
CA SER A 667 6.48 -26.63 -18.43
C SER A 667 6.87 -26.48 -19.91
N GLU A 668 5.91 -26.73 -20.80
CA GLU A 668 6.07 -26.54 -22.25
C GLU A 668 6.07 -25.06 -22.68
N LYS A 669 5.78 -24.14 -21.75
CA LYS A 669 5.69 -22.70 -22.04
C LYS A 669 7.08 -22.14 -22.33
N PHE A 670 7.31 -21.71 -23.57
CA PHE A 670 8.59 -21.16 -24.03
C PHE A 670 8.71 -19.67 -23.72
N CYS A 671 7.68 -18.88 -24.04
CA CYS A 671 7.66 -17.44 -23.86
C CYS A 671 6.69 -17.00 -22.77
N PHE A 672 7.01 -15.91 -22.06
CA PHE A 672 6.05 -15.19 -21.24
C PHE A 672 6.01 -13.73 -21.65
N ILE A 673 4.90 -13.29 -22.25
CA ILE A 673 4.71 -11.91 -22.69
C ILE A 673 4.03 -11.09 -21.58
N LEU A 674 4.65 -9.98 -21.21
CA LEU A 674 4.32 -9.22 -20.01
C LEU A 674 4.26 -7.73 -20.34
N SER A 675 3.25 -7.02 -19.83
CA SER A 675 3.39 -5.56 -19.78
C SER A 675 4.40 -5.18 -18.69
N THR A 676 5.28 -4.21 -18.92
CA THR A 676 6.29 -3.80 -17.92
C THR A 676 5.65 -3.39 -16.60
N ARG A 677 4.48 -2.73 -16.67
CA ARG A 677 3.71 -2.37 -15.47
C ARG A 677 3.12 -3.56 -14.74
N ALA A 678 2.58 -4.56 -15.44
CA ALA A 678 2.03 -5.75 -14.77
C ALA A 678 3.11 -6.72 -14.29
N GLY A 679 4.27 -6.73 -14.96
CA GLY A 679 5.41 -7.59 -14.68
C GLY A 679 6.43 -7.02 -13.69
N GLY A 680 6.54 -5.70 -13.55
CA GLY A 680 7.41 -5.01 -12.55
C GLY A 680 6.93 -5.16 -11.10
N LEU A 681 5.87 -5.94 -10.89
CA LEU A 681 4.97 -5.87 -9.76
C LEU A 681 5.17 -7.04 -8.78
N GLY A 682 6.42 -7.51 -8.62
CA GLY A 682 6.77 -8.46 -7.55
C GLY A 682 6.79 -9.94 -7.90
N ILE A 683 6.41 -10.32 -9.12
CA ILE A 683 6.30 -11.72 -9.54
C ILE A 683 7.65 -12.46 -9.53
N ASN A 684 7.63 -13.79 -9.36
CA ASN A 684 8.82 -14.64 -9.41
C ASN A 684 8.83 -15.48 -10.70
N LEU A 685 9.81 -15.25 -11.58
CA LEU A 685 9.93 -15.93 -12.88
C LEU A 685 11.36 -16.46 -13.12
N GLN A 686 11.97 -16.99 -12.06
CA GLN A 686 13.33 -17.55 -12.08
C GLN A 686 13.51 -18.77 -13.00
N THR A 687 12.42 -19.34 -13.54
CA THR A 687 12.51 -20.45 -14.50
C THR A 687 12.84 -20.00 -15.93
N ALA A 688 12.74 -18.69 -16.20
CA ALA A 688 13.27 -18.07 -17.42
C ALA A 688 14.73 -17.66 -17.23
N ASP A 689 15.53 -17.78 -18.29
CA ASP A 689 16.95 -17.37 -18.33
C ASP A 689 17.16 -16.11 -19.19
N THR A 690 16.31 -15.88 -20.20
CA THR A 690 16.44 -14.71 -21.08
C THR A 690 15.34 -13.67 -20.84
N CYS A 691 15.71 -12.38 -20.77
CA CYS A 691 14.79 -11.26 -20.71
C CYS A 691 14.98 -10.35 -21.94
N ILE A 692 13.88 -10.04 -22.65
CA ILE A 692 13.84 -9.13 -23.78
C ILE A 692 12.95 -7.93 -23.41
N LEU A 693 13.54 -6.74 -23.41
CA LEU A 693 12.79 -5.49 -23.35
C LEU A 693 12.46 -5.06 -24.78
N TYR A 694 11.20 -5.25 -25.20
CA TYR A 694 10.77 -4.89 -26.55
C TYR A 694 10.78 -3.38 -26.76
N ASP A 695 10.44 -2.61 -25.73
CA ASP A 695 10.60 -1.17 -25.65
C ASP A 695 10.94 -0.72 -24.21
N SER A 696 11.63 0.42 -24.10
CA SER A 696 12.13 0.92 -22.81
C SER A 696 11.11 1.85 -22.12
N ASP A 697 11.12 1.84 -20.79
CA ASP A 697 10.40 2.82 -19.99
C ASP A 697 11.09 4.19 -20.03
N TRP A 698 10.35 5.25 -19.70
CA TRP A 698 10.94 6.55 -19.43
C TRP A 698 11.73 6.55 -18.11
N ASN A 699 11.35 5.68 -17.17
CA ASN A 699 12.06 5.46 -15.91
C ASN A 699 12.89 4.16 -16.00
N PRO A 700 14.23 4.24 -16.11
CA PRO A 700 15.09 3.06 -16.19
C PRO A 700 14.91 2.09 -15.01
N GLN A 701 14.48 2.58 -13.84
CA GLN A 701 14.22 1.73 -12.68
C GLN A 701 13.11 0.72 -12.96
N ALA A 702 12.08 1.05 -13.74
CA ALA A 702 11.00 0.13 -14.10
C ALA A 702 11.53 -1.03 -14.95
N ASP A 703 12.45 -0.76 -15.87
CA ASP A 703 13.09 -1.78 -16.69
C ASP A 703 14.02 -2.67 -15.86
N LEU A 704 14.80 -2.10 -14.93
CA LEU A 704 15.58 -2.90 -13.97
C LEU A 704 14.69 -3.82 -13.12
N GLN A 705 13.54 -3.32 -12.64
CA GLN A 705 12.57 -4.14 -11.89
C GLN A 705 12.06 -5.34 -12.70
N ALA A 706 11.86 -5.16 -14.00
CA ALA A 706 11.46 -6.20 -14.93
C ALA A 706 12.58 -7.22 -15.18
N GLN A 707 13.82 -6.77 -15.37
CA GLN A 707 15.00 -7.65 -15.53
C GLN A 707 15.21 -8.54 -14.29
N ASP A 708 15.02 -7.98 -13.09
CA ASP A 708 15.20 -8.71 -11.83
C ASP A 708 14.09 -9.75 -11.55
N ARG A 709 13.12 -9.92 -12.44
CA ARG A 709 12.10 -10.99 -12.35
C ARG A 709 12.70 -12.38 -12.59
N CYS A 710 13.65 -12.48 -13.52
CA CYS A 710 14.38 -13.73 -13.81
C CYS A 710 15.76 -13.75 -13.16
N HIS A 711 16.46 -12.62 -13.07
CA HIS A 711 17.78 -12.52 -12.44
C HIS A 711 17.67 -12.29 -10.93
N ARG A 712 17.36 -13.36 -10.18
CA ARG A 712 17.18 -13.34 -8.72
C ARG A 712 17.63 -14.65 -8.08
N LEU A 713 17.69 -14.67 -6.75
CA LEU A 713 18.06 -15.88 -6.01
C LEU A 713 17.14 -17.06 -6.37
N GLY A 714 17.77 -18.19 -6.70
CA GLY A 714 17.10 -19.38 -7.22
C GLY A 714 17.30 -19.56 -8.73
N GLN A 715 17.74 -18.52 -9.45
CA GLN A 715 18.21 -18.64 -10.82
C GLN A 715 19.47 -19.52 -10.88
N LYS A 716 19.48 -20.47 -11.82
CA LYS A 716 20.59 -21.42 -12.03
C LYS A 716 21.27 -21.26 -13.40
N LYS A 717 20.68 -20.46 -14.30
CA LYS A 717 21.16 -20.22 -15.67
C LYS A 717 21.62 -18.76 -15.84
N PRO A 718 22.62 -18.51 -16.72
CA PRO A 718 23.14 -17.18 -17.03
C PRO A 718 22.14 -16.30 -17.78
#